data_AF-A0AAD5EI06-F1
#
_entry.id   AF-A0AAD5EI06-F1
#
_cell.length_a   1.000
_cell.length_b   1.000
_cell.length_c   1.000
_cell.angle_alpha   90.00
_cell.angle_beta   90.00
_cell.angle_gamma   90.00
#
_symmetry.space_group_name_H-M   'P 1'
#
loop_
_entity.id
_entity.type
_entity.pdbx_description
1 polymer ?
#
loop_
_entity_poly.entity_id
_entity_poly.type
_entity_poly.pdbx_seq_one_letter_code
_entity_poly.pdbx_strand_id
1 'polypeptide(L)'
;MHVDMGLVTGWKKAARIFYMIGWPSPQRQLFLCVPFFKQSPPMKSPQTDLPSGAIIESDSPEPALLEVSCLTPEKDYREQSWKNGLGQTSEIAIYPKQKNFIQDTFFWRFSVSTIQANCNFSLFPGYECTTIVLPNGSEQKSTLLLNHRGEEVSTNIKQLFPYTWSGEWSTSCKVTNPPVHNLQFLINRELGKAQFHVEKIGQPVSTENGETGRKMILGSFALVYVVDGHVRIGIDENHAQGHARVLSKGHTLYIERDEEASPTNLMIQASDEKGGVGNHDLDATVAVIMITENKRQGAPSTVSDYIASTIAKPVGPLTVDPTSAPAQTPQASAPQQSPPADVNAPSQRRVPRRKGSLVVYDDQPLWNLPPDLAQKLASKEAVASSNAFPVTTEIGGELAQLRSTGNNAAAEKTLQEIRKDSIGGTTPARKWESAQAYEPPTFETQDTEVPPPVVRDRLVIEDFPVRTISTAWIKMIRQGLSEWLRLPVIVCRGTEEGPVVGITAAVHGNELNGVPCIHRVVSDIDIHKLTGTVVAVPCVNVTGYLKFTREFADGKDLNRYFPGKEDGFASQVYAYQLMQKIISQFNYLIDLHTASFGRVNSYYVRSDMNDPISAVMAHLQQPQVILHNSGQDGTLRSAAASRGIKAITVEIGNPQLFQNQYVQWSYMGVMRILDHLEMFKMDNAYNDELDPPPPTTVLCSKGFWIYTRTGGVLEVYPGVNNTVKKGDLIARIKNIFGNVVDEYFAPCAGITIGRSSNPVAMAGDRIIHLGVIKKKGEMLPKEAKENY
;
A
#
# COMPACT_ATOMS: atom_id res chain seq x y z
N MET A 1 8.92 -24.21 -46.57
CA MET A 1 8.17 -23.48 -47.63
C MET A 1 7.26 -22.51 -46.86
N HIS A 2 7.53 -21.20 -46.75
CA HIS A 2 8.07 -20.21 -47.72
C HIS A 2 7.01 -19.84 -48.77
N VAL A 3 6.91 -18.54 -49.10
CA VAL A 3 5.97 -17.90 -50.09
C VAL A 3 4.54 -17.70 -49.51
N ASP A 4 3.93 -16.50 -49.49
CA ASP A 4 4.37 -15.17 -49.96
C ASP A 4 3.83 -13.98 -49.14
N MET A 5 4.37 -12.77 -49.39
CA MET A 5 3.78 -11.49 -48.97
C MET A 5 3.03 -10.81 -50.13
N GLY A 6 1.90 -10.14 -49.85
CA GLY A 6 1.16 -9.35 -50.84
C GLY A 6 0.37 -8.22 -50.20
N LEU A 7 0.86 -6.97 -50.32
CA LEU A 7 0.26 -5.81 -49.67
C LEU A 7 -1.12 -5.45 -50.23
N VAL A 8 -2.07 -5.16 -49.34
CA VAL A 8 -3.24 -4.30 -49.63
C VAL A 8 -3.00 -2.92 -49.02
N THR A 9 -3.45 -1.87 -49.71
CA THR A 9 -2.89 -0.51 -49.59
C THR A 9 -3.36 0.31 -48.39
N GLY A 10 -2.44 1.16 -47.93
CA GLY A 10 -2.63 2.18 -46.91
C GLY A 10 -3.75 3.21 -47.10
N TRP A 11 -3.94 3.98 -46.04
CA TRP A 11 -5.04 4.95 -45.82
C TRP A 11 -5.17 6.03 -46.90
N LYS A 12 -6.38 6.58 -47.06
CA LYS A 12 -6.57 7.97 -47.54
C LYS A 12 -7.91 8.62 -47.14
N LYS A 13 -7.78 9.74 -46.42
CA LYS A 13 -8.61 10.97 -46.37
C LYS A 13 -10.15 10.92 -46.26
N ALA A 14 -10.66 11.79 -45.37
CA ALA A 14 -12.04 12.24 -45.29
C ALA A 14 -12.30 13.50 -46.17
N ALA A 15 -13.42 14.20 -45.89
CA ALA A 15 -14.07 15.29 -46.63
C ALA A 15 -14.94 14.78 -47.82
N ARG A 16 -16.25 14.58 -47.65
CA ARG A 16 -17.38 15.55 -47.50
C ARG A 16 -17.68 16.40 -48.75
N ILE A 17 -18.96 16.35 -49.13
CA ILE A 17 -19.57 16.94 -50.33
C ILE A 17 -20.08 18.37 -50.04
N PHE A 18 -20.29 19.14 -51.10
CA PHE A 18 -20.79 20.52 -51.08
C PHE A 18 -22.28 20.67 -50.71
N TYR A 19 -22.66 21.91 -50.38
CA TYR A 19 -24.04 22.43 -50.32
C TYR A 19 -24.81 22.28 -51.64
N MET A 20 -26.16 22.37 -51.60
CA MET A 20 -26.86 23.50 -52.25
C MET A 20 -28.38 23.61 -51.96
N ILE A 21 -28.72 24.63 -51.17
CA ILE A 21 -29.84 25.62 -51.29
C ILE A 21 -29.32 26.87 -50.53
N GLY A 22 -29.60 28.16 -50.80
CA GLY A 22 -30.48 28.85 -51.77
C GLY A 22 -31.71 29.47 -51.08
N TRP A 23 -32.20 30.68 -51.40
CA TRP A 23 -31.70 31.84 -52.17
C TRP A 23 -32.69 33.02 -51.93
N PRO A 24 -32.45 34.31 -52.29
CA PRO A 24 -31.28 34.94 -52.96
C PRO A 24 -30.69 36.14 -52.17
N SER A 25 -29.94 37.02 -52.85
CA SER A 25 -29.28 38.25 -52.35
C SER A 25 -30.18 39.51 -52.51
N PRO A 26 -29.75 40.81 -52.50
CA PRO A 26 -28.44 41.46 -52.78
C PRO A 26 -27.75 41.98 -51.48
N GLN A 27 -26.65 42.76 -51.39
CA GLN A 27 -25.59 43.37 -52.26
C GLN A 27 -24.37 43.69 -51.32
N ARG A 28 -23.19 44.27 -51.66
CA ARG A 28 -22.62 44.85 -52.90
C ARG A 28 -21.15 44.43 -53.11
N GLN A 29 -20.15 45.29 -52.82
CA GLN A 29 -18.74 45.15 -53.24
C GLN A 29 -17.78 45.93 -52.31
N LEU A 30 -16.52 45.50 -52.23
CA LEU A 30 -15.37 46.33 -51.84
C LEU A 30 -14.11 45.83 -52.57
N PHE A 31 -13.14 46.73 -52.83
CA PHE A 31 -11.99 46.48 -53.72
C PHE A 31 -10.79 45.85 -53.00
N LEU A 32 -9.97 45.10 -53.76
CA LEU A 32 -8.59 44.79 -53.39
C LEU A 32 -7.68 46.01 -53.61
N CYS A 33 -6.60 46.09 -52.83
CA CYS A 33 -5.35 46.72 -53.28
C CYS A 33 -4.13 46.09 -52.57
N VAL A 34 -3.01 45.98 -53.29
CA VAL A 34 -1.73 45.42 -52.81
C VAL A 34 -0.60 46.24 -53.44
N PRO A 35 0.44 46.61 -52.67
CA PRO A 35 1.79 46.56 -53.23
C PRO A 35 2.87 46.02 -52.29
N PHE A 36 3.95 45.53 -52.91
CA PHE A 36 5.21 45.07 -52.34
C PHE A 36 5.93 46.10 -51.45
N PHE A 37 6.83 45.64 -50.56
CA PHE A 37 8.11 46.32 -50.30
C PHE A 37 9.28 45.35 -50.01
N LYS A 38 10.51 45.89 -49.93
CA LYS A 38 11.81 45.18 -50.02
C LYS A 38 12.51 44.94 -48.67
N GLN A 39 13.52 44.07 -48.67
CA GLN A 39 14.50 43.90 -47.57
C GLN A 39 15.48 45.07 -47.43
N SER A 40 15.82 45.45 -46.19
CA SER A 40 17.10 46.05 -45.68
C SER A 40 16.82 46.88 -44.41
N PRO A 41 17.83 47.25 -43.59
CA PRO A 41 18.76 46.43 -42.80
C PRO A 41 18.37 46.50 -41.28
N PRO A 42 19.07 45.88 -40.31
CA PRO A 42 18.60 45.88 -38.92
C PRO A 42 18.75 47.24 -38.21
N MET A 43 17.66 47.74 -37.62
CA MET A 43 17.67 48.84 -36.66
C MET A 43 17.66 48.32 -35.21
N LYS A 44 18.37 49.01 -34.32
CA LYS A 44 18.50 48.65 -32.91
C LYS A 44 17.16 48.83 -32.17
N SER A 45 16.78 47.85 -31.37
CA SER A 45 15.72 48.01 -30.36
C SER A 45 16.17 48.95 -29.23
N PRO A 46 15.27 49.72 -28.61
CA PRO A 46 15.62 50.52 -27.43
C PRO A 46 16.01 49.64 -26.25
N GLN A 47 16.94 50.10 -25.43
CA GLN A 47 17.07 49.61 -24.06
C GLN A 47 15.92 50.17 -23.22
N THR A 48 15.18 49.30 -22.56
CA THR A 48 14.33 49.62 -21.41
C THR A 48 14.56 48.54 -20.37
N ASP A 49 15.07 48.92 -19.21
CA ASP A 49 15.53 47.97 -18.20
C ASP A 49 14.34 47.25 -17.56
N LEU A 50 14.26 45.95 -17.79
CA LEU A 50 13.49 45.03 -16.95
C LEU A 50 14.45 44.51 -15.86
N PRO A 51 14.09 44.58 -14.57
CA PRO A 51 14.92 44.01 -13.51
C PRO A 51 15.00 42.49 -13.68
N SER A 52 16.08 41.89 -13.18
CA SER A 52 16.31 40.44 -13.24
C SER A 52 15.29 39.67 -12.40
N GLY A 53 14.11 39.44 -12.96
CA GLY A 53 13.17 38.43 -12.49
C GLY A 53 13.71 37.08 -12.96
N ALA A 54 14.27 36.30 -12.04
CA ALA A 54 14.83 35.00 -12.35
C ALA A 54 13.78 34.10 -13.02
N ILE A 55 13.97 33.83 -14.31
CA ILE A 55 13.61 32.53 -14.85
C ILE A 55 14.44 31.55 -14.04
N ILE A 56 13.80 30.67 -13.29
CA ILE A 56 14.48 29.54 -12.68
C ILE A 56 14.82 28.59 -13.83
N GLU A 57 15.99 28.78 -14.43
CA GLU A 57 16.65 27.69 -15.11
C GLU A 57 16.82 26.58 -14.07
N SER A 58 16.17 25.46 -14.35
CA SER A 58 16.28 24.28 -13.50
C SER A 58 17.64 23.66 -13.77
N ASP A 59 18.64 24.14 -13.04
CA ASP A 59 19.90 23.43 -12.79
C ASP A 59 19.58 22.16 -11.99
N SER A 60 18.91 21.21 -12.64
CA SER A 60 18.88 19.82 -12.21
C SER A 60 20.34 19.34 -12.28
N PRO A 61 20.98 18.97 -11.14
CA PRO A 61 22.41 18.72 -11.11
C PRO A 61 22.75 17.64 -12.13
N GLU A 62 23.71 17.92 -13.02
CA GLU A 62 24.11 17.00 -14.08
C GLU A 62 24.46 15.62 -13.48
N PRO A 63 24.14 14.50 -14.16
CA PRO A 63 24.54 13.18 -13.67
C PRO A 63 26.06 13.14 -13.52
N ALA A 64 26.51 12.81 -12.30
CA ALA A 64 27.92 12.85 -11.92
C ALA A 64 28.40 11.45 -11.52
N LEU A 65 28.81 10.66 -12.52
CA LEU A 65 29.55 9.43 -12.29
C LEU A 65 30.95 9.77 -11.73
N LEU A 66 31.22 9.31 -10.52
CA LEU A 66 32.50 9.52 -9.80
C LEU A 66 33.54 8.46 -10.22
N GLU A 67 33.12 7.21 -10.42
CA GLU A 67 33.95 6.17 -11.01
C GLU A 67 33.11 5.17 -11.82
N VAL A 68 33.63 4.74 -12.98
CA VAL A 68 33.12 3.57 -13.71
C VAL A 68 34.28 2.66 -14.09
N SER A 69 34.42 1.51 -13.41
CA SER A 69 35.50 0.55 -13.64
C SER A 69 34.96 -0.84 -14.02
N CYS A 70 35.72 -1.58 -14.82
CA CYS A 70 35.41 -2.97 -15.16
C CYS A 70 36.39 -3.86 -14.41
N LEU A 71 35.86 -4.75 -13.58
CA LEU A 71 36.62 -5.64 -12.71
C LEU A 71 36.60 -7.04 -13.33
N THR A 72 37.79 -7.63 -13.43
CA THR A 72 38.05 -8.91 -14.10
C THR A 72 38.67 -9.93 -13.14
N PRO A 73 38.27 -11.22 -13.19
CA PRO A 73 38.78 -12.24 -12.27
C PRO A 73 40.30 -12.37 -12.23
N GLU A 74 40.97 -12.18 -13.36
CA GLU A 74 42.39 -12.44 -13.57
C GLU A 74 43.30 -11.33 -13.02
N LYS A 75 42.73 -10.16 -12.72
CA LYS A 75 43.48 -8.92 -12.41
C LYS A 75 42.99 -8.22 -11.15
N ASP A 76 41.68 -8.17 -10.94
CA ASP A 76 41.07 -7.30 -9.93
C ASP A 76 40.54 -8.08 -8.71
N TYR A 77 40.23 -9.37 -8.87
CA TYR A 77 39.66 -10.19 -7.79
C TYR A 77 40.75 -10.72 -6.86
N ARG A 78 40.54 -10.60 -5.54
CA ARG A 78 41.52 -11.04 -4.53
C ARG A 78 41.13 -12.41 -3.96
N GLU A 79 41.80 -13.45 -4.44
CA GLU A 79 41.57 -14.84 -4.04
C GLU A 79 42.07 -15.16 -2.62
N GLN A 80 41.26 -15.86 -1.82
CA GLN A 80 41.59 -16.28 -0.46
C GLN A 80 41.02 -17.66 -0.13
N SER A 81 41.90 -18.62 0.17
CA SER A 81 41.50 -19.94 0.69
C SER A 81 41.02 -19.82 2.14
N TRP A 82 39.95 -20.53 2.48
CA TRP A 82 39.41 -20.52 3.85
C TRP A 82 40.33 -21.28 4.81
N LYS A 83 40.45 -20.78 6.06
CA LYS A 83 41.30 -21.39 7.12
C LYS A 83 40.97 -22.85 7.46
N ASN A 84 39.77 -23.32 7.11
CA ASN A 84 39.31 -24.68 7.32
C ASN A 84 39.54 -25.61 6.11
N GLY A 85 40.01 -25.08 4.97
CA GLY A 85 40.18 -25.83 3.71
C GLY A 85 38.88 -26.23 3.00
N LEU A 86 37.70 -25.82 3.51
CA LEU A 86 36.39 -26.26 2.99
C LEU A 86 35.83 -25.35 1.89
N GLY A 87 36.61 -24.36 1.44
CA GLY A 87 36.20 -23.43 0.41
C GLY A 87 37.21 -22.30 0.16
N GLN A 88 36.82 -21.41 -0.74
CA GLN A 88 37.61 -20.27 -1.21
C GLN A 88 36.67 -19.09 -1.48
N THR A 89 37.13 -17.86 -1.23
CA THR A 89 36.42 -16.63 -1.60
C THR A 89 37.34 -15.76 -2.43
N SER A 90 36.83 -15.25 -3.54
CA SER A 90 37.51 -14.26 -4.40
C SER A 90 36.76 -12.94 -4.27
N GLU A 91 37.39 -11.99 -3.58
CA GLU A 91 36.83 -10.66 -3.29
C GLU A 91 36.77 -9.84 -4.58
N ILE A 92 35.58 -9.36 -4.95
CA ILE A 92 35.33 -8.62 -6.18
C ILE A 92 35.55 -7.12 -5.95
N ALA A 93 34.94 -6.59 -4.89
CA ALA A 93 35.08 -5.20 -4.49
C ALA A 93 34.77 -5.04 -2.99
N ILE A 94 35.39 -4.05 -2.36
CA ILE A 94 35.12 -3.63 -0.98
C ILE A 94 35.17 -2.11 -0.93
N TYR A 95 34.31 -1.49 -0.13
CA TYR A 95 34.28 -0.05 0.04
C TYR A 95 34.45 0.35 1.51
N PRO A 96 35.42 1.23 1.85
CA PRO A 96 36.50 1.74 1.00
C PRO A 96 37.50 0.68 0.48
N LYS A 97 38.10 0.93 -0.69
CA LYS A 97 38.95 -0.03 -1.45
C LYS A 97 40.24 -0.47 -0.75
N GLN A 98 40.69 0.30 0.24
CA GLN A 98 41.91 0.09 1.02
C GLN A 98 41.70 -0.83 2.25
N LYS A 99 40.46 -1.23 2.54
CA LYS A 99 40.07 -1.92 3.77
C LYS A 99 40.41 -3.42 3.74
N ASN A 100 40.81 -3.96 4.89
CA ASN A 100 40.97 -5.40 5.11
C ASN A 100 39.74 -5.96 5.83
N PHE A 101 38.87 -6.70 5.14
CA PHE A 101 37.62 -7.25 5.70
C PHE A 101 37.79 -8.18 6.93
N ILE A 102 39.01 -8.63 7.26
CA ILE A 102 39.31 -9.43 8.46
C ILE A 102 39.55 -8.55 9.70
N GLN A 103 39.96 -7.29 9.51
CA GLN A 103 40.50 -6.41 10.55
C GLN A 103 39.78 -5.07 10.67
N ASP A 104 39.19 -4.59 9.58
CA ASP A 104 38.49 -3.31 9.50
C ASP A 104 36.97 -3.46 9.43
N THR A 105 36.27 -2.43 9.93
CA THR A 105 34.92 -2.11 9.47
C THR A 105 34.94 -1.50 8.06
N PHE A 106 33.98 -1.90 7.23
CA PHE A 106 33.77 -1.44 5.86
C PHE A 106 32.28 -1.12 5.65
N PHE A 107 31.94 -0.35 4.61
CA PHE A 107 30.54 -0.06 4.29
C PHE A 107 29.89 -1.29 3.66
N TRP A 108 30.44 -1.75 2.54
CA TRP A 108 29.97 -2.96 1.86
C TRP A 108 31.12 -3.75 1.22
N ARG A 109 30.87 -5.03 0.98
CA ARG A 109 31.81 -5.97 0.35
C ARG A 109 31.08 -6.94 -0.57
N PHE A 110 31.56 -7.06 -1.81
CA PHE A 110 31.07 -7.99 -2.82
C PHE A 110 32.13 -9.04 -3.15
N SER A 111 31.73 -10.29 -3.27
CA SER A 111 32.64 -11.42 -3.52
C SER A 111 31.94 -12.59 -4.19
N VAL A 112 32.71 -13.47 -4.83
CA VAL A 112 32.27 -14.81 -5.22
C VAL A 112 32.93 -15.84 -4.30
N SER A 113 32.22 -16.91 -3.96
CA SER A 113 32.72 -17.99 -3.09
C SER A 113 32.44 -19.36 -3.68
N THR A 114 33.30 -20.31 -3.33
CA THR A 114 33.30 -21.70 -3.77
C THR A 114 33.32 -22.58 -2.52
N ILE A 115 32.23 -23.30 -2.27
CA ILE A 115 32.02 -24.12 -1.08
C ILE A 115 32.20 -25.60 -1.44
N GLN A 116 33.21 -26.25 -0.88
CA GLN A 116 33.58 -27.64 -1.19
C GLN A 116 32.89 -28.67 -0.26
N ALA A 117 32.52 -28.26 0.97
CA ALA A 117 31.88 -29.12 1.95
C ALA A 117 31.02 -28.33 2.94
N ASN A 118 30.23 -29.04 3.76
CA ASN A 118 29.43 -28.46 4.83
C ASN A 118 30.32 -27.67 5.80
N CYS A 119 30.00 -26.40 6.06
CA CYS A 119 30.82 -25.53 6.89
C CYS A 119 29.98 -24.52 7.69
N ASN A 120 30.64 -23.78 8.58
CA ASN A 120 30.06 -22.60 9.23
C ASN A 120 30.58 -21.33 8.54
N PHE A 121 29.72 -20.33 8.41
CA PHE A 121 30.12 -18.98 7.97
C PHE A 121 30.69 -18.17 9.14
N SER A 122 31.58 -17.23 8.83
CA SER A 122 32.03 -16.21 9.77
C SER A 122 30.89 -15.30 10.21
N LEU A 123 30.91 -14.87 11.47
CA LEU A 123 30.01 -13.84 11.99
C LEU A 123 30.47 -12.45 11.55
N PHE A 124 29.51 -11.61 11.18
CA PHE A 124 29.69 -10.18 10.88
C PHE A 124 28.60 -9.36 11.61
N PRO A 125 28.78 -9.05 12.91
CA PRO A 125 27.80 -8.26 13.67
C PRO A 125 27.56 -6.87 13.09
N GLY A 126 26.30 -6.45 13.03
CA GLY A 126 25.89 -5.19 12.38
C GLY A 126 25.74 -5.27 10.85
N TYR A 127 26.16 -6.36 10.19
CA TYR A 127 26.05 -6.51 8.75
C TYR A 127 24.84 -7.37 8.35
N GLU A 128 24.20 -7.02 7.24
CA GLU A 128 23.43 -7.99 6.45
C GLU A 128 24.35 -8.77 5.53
N CYS A 129 24.07 -10.07 5.38
CA CYS A 129 24.72 -10.94 4.42
C CYS A 129 23.67 -11.44 3.41
N THR A 130 23.94 -11.26 2.12
CA THR A 130 23.10 -11.75 1.03
C THR A 130 23.90 -12.73 0.18
N THR A 131 23.29 -13.87 -0.16
CA THR A 131 23.86 -14.86 -1.07
C THR A 131 22.99 -15.04 -2.32
N ILE A 132 23.63 -15.31 -3.46
CA ILE A 132 22.96 -15.76 -4.69
C ILE A 132 23.71 -17.00 -5.17
N VAL A 133 23.08 -18.18 -5.11
CA VAL A 133 23.69 -19.42 -5.62
C VAL A 133 23.72 -19.39 -7.14
N LEU A 134 24.89 -19.65 -7.73
CA LEU A 134 25.12 -19.58 -9.16
C LEU A 134 24.76 -20.90 -9.88
N PRO A 135 24.48 -20.87 -11.20
CA PRO A 135 24.24 -22.09 -11.97
C PRO A 135 25.55 -22.83 -12.25
N ASN A 136 25.70 -24.00 -11.65
CA ASN A 136 26.69 -24.98 -12.07
C ASN A 136 26.16 -25.73 -13.31
N GLY A 137 26.94 -25.80 -14.38
CA GLY A 137 26.53 -26.40 -15.67
C GLY A 137 26.45 -27.94 -15.69
N SER A 138 26.34 -28.57 -14.53
CA SER A 138 26.27 -30.03 -14.36
C SER A 138 24.83 -30.55 -14.45
N GLU A 139 24.65 -31.77 -14.98
CA GLU A 139 23.33 -32.43 -15.04
C GLU A 139 22.68 -32.58 -13.65
N GLN A 140 23.50 -32.84 -12.63
CA GLN A 140 23.09 -32.79 -11.24
C GLN A 140 23.27 -31.38 -10.69
N LYS A 141 22.19 -30.79 -10.19
CA LYS A 141 22.21 -29.46 -9.57
C LYS A 141 22.85 -29.53 -8.19
N SER A 142 23.81 -28.65 -7.95
CA SER A 142 24.35 -28.39 -6.61
C SER A 142 23.35 -27.58 -5.79
N THR A 143 23.20 -27.91 -4.50
CA THR A 143 22.27 -27.20 -3.60
C THR A 143 23.00 -26.66 -2.38
N LEU A 144 22.51 -25.53 -1.86
CA LEU A 144 22.96 -24.91 -0.62
C LEU A 144 21.78 -24.84 0.34
N LEU A 145 21.83 -25.57 1.45
CA LEU A 145 20.89 -25.40 2.55
C LEU A 145 21.58 -24.59 3.64
N LEU A 146 21.00 -23.46 4.05
CA LEU A 146 21.46 -22.67 5.18
C LEU A 146 20.65 -23.00 6.43
N ASN A 147 21.33 -23.06 7.56
CA ASN A 147 20.76 -23.23 8.89
C ASN A 147 21.27 -22.09 9.77
N HIS A 148 20.35 -21.30 10.32
CA HIS A 148 20.67 -20.17 11.17
C HIS A 148 20.35 -20.52 12.63
N ARG A 149 21.15 -19.99 13.57
CA ARG A 149 20.98 -20.09 15.02
C ARG A 149 20.99 -21.51 15.61
N GLY A 150 21.18 -22.55 14.79
CA GLY A 150 21.11 -23.95 15.21
C GLY A 150 19.67 -24.51 15.27
N GLU A 151 18.72 -23.85 14.62
CA GLU A 151 17.32 -24.30 14.51
C GLU A 151 17.23 -25.63 13.74
N GLU A 152 16.20 -26.46 13.96
CA GLU A 152 16.11 -27.76 13.26
C GLU A 152 15.81 -27.61 11.75
N VAL A 153 15.18 -26.50 11.36
CA VAL A 153 14.80 -26.19 9.98
C VAL A 153 15.99 -25.63 9.20
N SER A 154 16.16 -26.06 7.95
CA SER A 154 17.21 -25.55 7.05
C SER A 154 16.61 -25.03 5.75
N THR A 155 16.92 -23.79 5.38
CA THR A 155 16.41 -23.11 4.18
C THR A 155 17.22 -23.50 2.95
N ASN A 156 16.58 -24.14 1.97
CA ASN A 156 17.20 -24.45 0.68
C ASN A 156 17.25 -23.20 -0.21
N ILE A 157 18.45 -22.74 -0.57
CA ILE A 157 18.66 -21.52 -1.34
C ILE A 157 18.52 -21.82 -2.84
N LYS A 158 17.54 -21.18 -3.46
CA LYS A 158 17.23 -21.32 -4.89
C LYS A 158 18.29 -20.62 -5.74
N GLN A 159 18.84 -21.32 -6.73
CA GLN A 159 19.74 -20.75 -7.74
C GLN A 159 19.15 -19.49 -8.39
N LEU A 160 19.99 -18.48 -8.61
CA LEU A 160 19.64 -17.16 -9.18
C LEU A 160 18.62 -16.33 -8.38
N PHE A 161 18.34 -16.67 -7.11
CA PHE A 161 17.53 -15.83 -6.22
C PHE A 161 18.39 -15.30 -5.06
N PRO A 162 18.35 -14.00 -4.75
CA PRO A 162 18.99 -13.45 -3.56
C PRO A 162 18.28 -13.93 -2.30
N TYR A 163 19.07 -14.29 -1.29
CA TYR A 163 18.61 -14.62 0.06
C TYR A 163 19.46 -13.89 1.09
N THR A 164 18.81 -13.14 1.98
CA THR A 164 19.44 -12.23 2.93
C THR A 164 19.17 -12.66 4.36
N TRP A 165 20.18 -12.58 5.23
CA TRP A 165 20.09 -12.83 6.66
C TRP A 165 21.06 -11.93 7.44
N SER A 166 20.91 -11.86 8.76
CA SER A 166 21.86 -11.09 9.59
C SER A 166 23.18 -11.84 9.76
N GLY A 167 24.28 -11.11 9.57
CA GLY A 167 25.64 -11.60 9.81
C GLY A 167 25.96 -11.94 11.27
N GLU A 168 25.19 -11.48 12.26
CA GLU A 168 25.38 -11.94 13.66
C GLU A 168 24.75 -13.31 13.96
N TRP A 169 23.98 -13.89 13.02
CA TRP A 169 23.42 -15.22 13.24
C TRP A 169 24.46 -16.29 12.93
N SER A 170 24.79 -17.12 13.91
CA SER A 170 25.56 -18.35 13.70
C SER A 170 24.91 -19.14 12.58
N THR A 171 25.61 -19.29 11.45
CA THR A 171 25.04 -19.83 10.21
C THR A 171 25.92 -20.97 9.72
N SER A 172 25.33 -22.14 9.55
CA SER A 172 25.96 -23.31 8.94
C SER A 172 25.33 -23.63 7.60
N CYS A 173 26.06 -24.35 6.74
CA CYS A 173 25.52 -24.88 5.50
C CYS A 173 25.63 -26.39 5.39
N LYS A 174 24.68 -26.97 4.64
CA LYS A 174 24.79 -28.29 4.06
C LYS A 174 24.79 -28.14 2.55
N VAL A 175 25.78 -28.69 1.87
CA VAL A 175 25.89 -28.66 0.41
C VAL A 175 25.65 -30.04 -0.18
N THR A 176 25.01 -30.10 -1.35
CA THR A 176 24.94 -31.32 -2.17
C THR A 176 25.61 -31.08 -3.51
N ASN A 177 26.26 -32.10 -4.06
CA ASN A 177 27.00 -32.06 -5.33
C ASN A 177 28.00 -30.88 -5.39
N PRO A 178 28.96 -30.77 -4.44
CA PRO A 178 29.96 -29.71 -4.44
C PRO A 178 30.91 -29.80 -5.65
N PRO A 179 31.60 -28.70 -6.02
CA PRO A 179 31.56 -27.38 -5.39
C PRO A 179 30.25 -26.63 -5.62
N VAL A 180 29.78 -25.88 -4.61
CA VAL A 180 28.73 -24.86 -4.79
C VAL A 180 29.39 -23.51 -5.03
N HIS A 181 29.06 -22.85 -6.13
CA HIS A 181 29.47 -21.45 -6.35
C HIS A 181 28.33 -20.50 -5.96
N ASN A 182 28.66 -19.41 -5.26
CA ASN A 182 27.69 -18.37 -4.90
C ASN A 182 28.33 -16.98 -4.93
N LEU A 183 27.55 -15.96 -5.26
CA LEU A 183 27.88 -14.58 -4.89
C LEU A 183 27.59 -14.38 -3.40
N GLN A 184 28.39 -13.56 -2.74
CA GLN A 184 28.16 -13.09 -1.38
C GLN A 184 28.37 -11.57 -1.33
N PHE A 185 27.35 -10.87 -0.84
CA PHE A 185 27.39 -9.44 -0.59
C PHE A 185 27.16 -9.19 0.91
N LEU A 186 27.97 -8.33 1.52
CA LEU A 186 27.82 -7.89 2.90
C LEU A 186 27.69 -6.36 2.94
N ILE A 187 26.81 -5.84 3.80
CA ILE A 187 26.60 -4.39 3.99
C ILE A 187 26.33 -4.06 5.45
N ASN A 188 26.95 -3.00 5.97
CA ASN A 188 26.67 -2.47 7.29
C ASN A 188 25.29 -1.80 7.29
N ARG A 189 24.36 -2.34 8.09
CA ARG A 189 22.95 -1.91 8.14
C ARG A 189 22.77 -0.44 8.55
N GLU A 190 23.68 0.08 9.36
CA GLU A 190 23.62 1.48 9.82
C GLU A 190 23.95 2.45 8.69
N LEU A 191 24.89 2.08 7.81
CA LEU A 191 25.46 2.97 6.80
C LEU A 191 24.68 3.00 5.47
N GLY A 192 23.90 1.96 5.15
CA GLY A 192 23.12 1.94 3.91
C GLY A 192 22.34 0.66 3.68
N LYS A 193 21.74 0.55 2.49
CA LYS A 193 20.88 -0.57 2.07
C LYS A 193 21.21 -0.99 0.64
N ALA A 194 20.94 -2.25 0.30
CA ALA A 194 21.19 -2.79 -1.05
C ALA A 194 19.95 -3.48 -1.64
N GLN A 195 19.71 -3.30 -2.94
CA GLN A 195 18.65 -3.96 -3.71
C GLN A 195 19.25 -4.88 -4.78
N PHE A 196 18.71 -6.08 -4.93
CA PHE A 196 19.25 -7.14 -5.77
C PHE A 196 18.27 -7.53 -6.87
N HIS A 197 18.71 -7.44 -8.13
CA HIS A 197 17.94 -7.87 -9.30
C HIS A 197 18.77 -8.91 -10.08
N VAL A 198 18.21 -10.10 -10.31
CA VAL A 198 18.85 -11.14 -11.14
C VAL A 198 17.99 -11.36 -12.36
N GLU A 199 18.53 -11.06 -13.54
CA GLU A 199 17.75 -10.93 -14.77
C GLU A 199 18.39 -11.68 -15.92
N LYS A 200 17.55 -12.38 -16.70
CA LYS A 200 17.95 -12.95 -17.98
C LYS A 200 17.69 -11.93 -19.08
N ILE A 201 18.77 -11.41 -19.65
CA ILE A 201 18.74 -10.46 -20.77
C ILE A 201 18.63 -11.27 -22.06
N GLY A 202 17.61 -10.98 -22.87
CA GLY A 202 17.48 -11.43 -24.24
C GLY A 202 17.38 -10.22 -25.17
N GLN A 203 16.78 -10.39 -26.35
CA GLN A 203 16.50 -9.26 -27.22
C GLN A 203 15.44 -8.28 -26.66
N PRO A 204 15.58 -6.97 -26.94
CA PRO A 204 14.55 -5.99 -26.66
C PRO A 204 13.32 -6.20 -27.55
N VAL A 205 12.33 -6.91 -27.02
CA VAL A 205 10.99 -6.94 -27.61
C VAL A 205 10.37 -5.55 -27.41
N SER A 206 10.18 -4.81 -28.49
CA SER A 206 9.54 -3.49 -28.47
C SER A 206 8.04 -3.63 -28.11
N THR A 207 7.74 -3.55 -26.81
CA THR A 207 6.38 -3.47 -26.28
C THR A 207 6.09 -2.07 -25.75
N GLU A 208 4.81 -1.71 -25.69
CA GLU A 208 4.35 -0.34 -25.36
C GLU A 208 4.66 0.10 -23.91
N ASN A 209 5.23 -0.78 -23.08
CA ASN A 209 5.63 -0.53 -21.69
C ASN A 209 7.16 -0.39 -21.49
N GLY A 210 7.97 -0.34 -22.54
CA GLY A 210 9.39 0.02 -22.48
C GLY A 210 10.38 -1.09 -22.89
N GLU A 211 11.62 -0.65 -23.16
CA GLU A 211 12.72 -1.50 -23.65
C GLU A 211 13.36 -2.33 -22.53
N THR A 212 13.44 -3.65 -22.70
CA THR A 212 14.15 -4.52 -21.76
C THR A 212 15.65 -4.20 -21.74
N GLY A 213 16.24 -4.12 -20.55
CA GLY A 213 17.67 -3.81 -20.37
C GLY A 213 17.94 -2.37 -19.94
N ARG A 214 16.98 -1.45 -20.06
CA ARG A 214 17.07 -0.14 -19.40
C ARG A 214 16.91 -0.28 -17.88
N LYS A 215 17.83 0.32 -17.12
CA LYS A 215 17.82 0.45 -15.67
C LYS A 215 18.15 1.88 -15.28
N MET A 216 17.46 2.40 -14.26
CA MET A 216 17.77 3.72 -13.69
C MET A 216 18.61 3.52 -12.43
N ILE A 217 19.77 4.17 -12.37
CA ILE A 217 20.69 4.14 -11.23
C ILE A 217 20.27 5.26 -10.26
N LEU A 218 19.79 4.85 -9.07
CA LEU A 218 19.23 5.75 -8.04
C LEU A 218 20.04 5.83 -6.74
N GLY A 219 21.01 4.95 -6.51
CA GLY A 219 21.85 4.93 -5.31
C GLY A 219 23.31 5.23 -5.63
N SER A 220 24.09 5.60 -4.61
CA SER A 220 25.52 5.97 -4.70
C SER A 220 26.39 4.96 -5.46
N PHE A 221 26.03 3.67 -5.45
CA PHE A 221 26.74 2.65 -6.23
C PHE A 221 25.80 1.73 -7.01
N ALA A 222 26.30 1.21 -8.12
CA ALA A 222 25.72 0.07 -8.83
C ALA A 222 26.79 -0.95 -9.25
N LEU A 223 26.53 -2.23 -9.01
CA LEU A 223 27.38 -3.34 -9.43
C LEU A 223 26.61 -4.21 -10.42
N VAL A 224 27.21 -4.57 -11.56
CA VAL A 224 26.62 -5.50 -12.54
C VAL A 224 27.55 -6.68 -12.77
N TYR A 225 27.26 -7.81 -12.15
CA TYR A 225 28.01 -9.07 -12.32
C TYR A 225 27.39 -9.90 -13.45
N VAL A 226 28.21 -10.35 -14.40
CA VAL A 226 27.75 -11.23 -15.49
C VAL A 226 27.80 -12.69 -15.01
N VAL A 227 26.64 -13.28 -14.78
CA VAL A 227 26.49 -14.67 -14.32
C VAL A 227 26.70 -15.68 -15.45
N ASP A 228 26.21 -15.36 -16.64
CA ASP A 228 26.35 -16.22 -17.83
C ASP A 228 26.18 -15.41 -19.12
N GLY A 229 26.74 -15.91 -20.23
CA GLY A 229 26.73 -15.22 -21.52
C GLY A 229 27.65 -14.00 -21.60
N HIS A 230 27.32 -13.08 -22.51
CA HIS A 230 28.03 -11.83 -22.76
C HIS A 230 27.04 -10.66 -22.82
N VAL A 231 27.43 -9.51 -22.27
CA VAL A 231 26.63 -8.28 -22.33
C VAL A 231 27.43 -7.09 -22.82
N ARG A 232 26.76 -6.23 -23.59
CA ARG A 232 27.18 -4.86 -23.88
C ARG A 232 26.39 -3.92 -22.97
N ILE A 233 27.11 -3.09 -22.21
CA ILE A 233 26.53 -2.11 -21.30
C ILE A 233 26.85 -0.70 -21.79
N GLY A 234 25.83 0.08 -22.09
CA GLY A 234 25.91 1.53 -22.24
C GLY A 234 25.52 2.24 -20.94
N ILE A 235 26.13 3.40 -20.68
CA ILE A 235 25.70 4.34 -19.65
C ILE A 235 25.41 5.66 -20.38
N ASP A 236 24.27 6.26 -20.09
CA ASP A 236 23.72 7.40 -20.83
C ASP A 236 23.90 8.69 -20.01
N GLU A 237 24.83 9.52 -20.46
CA GLU A 237 25.13 10.88 -19.97
C GLU A 237 25.33 11.79 -21.19
N ASN A 238 25.10 13.10 -21.05
CA ASN A 238 25.04 14.06 -22.16
C ASN A 238 26.39 14.35 -22.87
N HIS A 239 27.44 13.56 -22.63
CA HIS A 239 28.76 13.76 -23.24
C HIS A 239 29.08 12.78 -24.38
N ALA A 240 29.72 13.32 -25.43
CA ALA A 240 29.93 12.66 -26.72
C ALA A 240 30.96 11.51 -26.74
N GLN A 241 31.22 10.84 -25.61
CA GLN A 241 32.09 9.67 -25.48
C GLN A 241 31.48 8.58 -24.59
N GLY A 242 30.19 8.26 -24.81
CA GLY A 242 29.50 7.12 -24.21
C GLY A 242 30.10 5.77 -24.61
N HIS A 243 31.22 5.40 -23.98
CA HIS A 243 31.94 4.16 -24.23
C HIS A 243 31.18 2.94 -23.71
N ALA A 244 30.33 2.36 -24.58
CA ALA A 244 29.69 1.08 -24.31
C ALA A 244 30.73 -0.01 -24.07
N ARG A 245 30.63 -0.72 -22.94
CA ARG A 245 31.60 -1.72 -22.47
C ARG A 245 31.07 -3.13 -22.67
N VAL A 246 31.93 -4.05 -23.09
CA VAL A 246 31.58 -5.48 -23.27
C VAL A 246 32.10 -6.27 -22.08
N LEU A 247 31.25 -7.13 -21.51
CA LEU A 247 31.55 -7.94 -20.34
C LEU A 247 31.13 -9.40 -20.58
N SER A 248 32.07 -10.32 -20.38
CA SER A 248 31.86 -11.76 -20.36
C SER A 248 31.50 -12.25 -18.96
N LYS A 249 30.95 -13.47 -18.90
CA LYS A 249 30.78 -14.25 -17.66
C LYS A 249 31.94 -14.07 -16.67
N GLY A 250 31.59 -13.79 -15.42
CA GLY A 250 32.56 -13.59 -14.33
C GLY A 250 33.04 -12.14 -14.16
N HIS A 251 32.87 -11.26 -15.14
CA HIS A 251 33.23 -9.84 -15.02
C HIS A 251 32.19 -9.05 -14.19
N THR A 252 32.62 -7.93 -13.60
CA THR A 252 31.75 -6.96 -12.91
C THR A 252 31.93 -5.56 -13.45
N LEU A 253 30.84 -4.84 -13.75
CA LEU A 253 30.85 -3.38 -13.83
C LEU A 253 30.70 -2.80 -12.43
N TYR A 254 31.64 -1.95 -12.02
CA TYR A 254 31.55 -1.11 -10.82
C TYR A 254 31.18 0.31 -11.25
N ILE A 255 30.17 0.88 -10.60
CA ILE A 255 29.73 2.26 -10.77
C ILE A 255 29.63 2.90 -9.38
N GLU A 256 30.22 4.09 -9.25
CA GLU A 256 30.11 5.00 -8.11
C GLU A 256 29.68 6.36 -8.66
N ARG A 257 28.67 6.98 -8.06
CA ARG A 257 28.06 8.26 -8.48
C ARG A 257 27.81 9.15 -7.27
N ASP A 258 27.70 10.45 -7.52
CA ASP A 258 27.06 11.32 -6.56
C ASP A 258 25.58 10.93 -6.43
N GLU A 259 25.12 10.69 -5.20
CA GLU A 259 23.74 10.35 -4.90
C GLU A 259 22.81 11.54 -5.17
N GLU A 260 23.30 12.78 -4.99
CA GLU A 260 22.54 14.04 -5.13
C GLU A 260 22.44 14.53 -6.59
N ALA A 261 23.16 13.92 -7.52
CA ALA A 261 23.08 14.20 -8.96
C ALA A 261 21.82 13.59 -9.63
N SER A 262 21.47 14.04 -10.84
CA SER A 262 20.36 13.46 -11.61
C SER A 262 20.52 11.94 -11.83
N PRO A 263 19.44 11.13 -11.82
CA PRO A 263 19.53 9.68 -12.02
C PRO A 263 20.17 9.27 -13.35
N THR A 264 21.14 8.36 -13.30
CA THR A 264 21.89 7.90 -14.49
C THR A 264 21.17 6.71 -15.15
N ASN A 265 21.03 6.71 -16.48
CA ASN A 265 20.44 5.56 -17.19
C ASN A 265 21.53 4.55 -17.62
N LEU A 266 21.22 3.28 -17.42
CA LEU A 266 22.06 2.12 -17.73
C LEU A 266 21.33 1.25 -18.75
N MET A 267 22.01 0.84 -19.83
CA MET A 267 21.45 0.03 -20.91
C MET A 267 22.24 -1.28 -21.02
N ILE A 268 21.67 -2.38 -20.55
CA ILE A 268 22.28 -3.73 -20.60
C ILE A 268 21.66 -4.52 -21.77
N GLN A 269 22.47 -4.95 -22.72
CA GLN A 269 22.04 -5.73 -23.89
C GLN A 269 22.84 -7.03 -23.98
N ALA A 270 22.20 -8.15 -24.30
CA ALA A 270 22.91 -9.39 -24.63
C ALA A 270 23.71 -9.20 -25.94
N SER A 271 24.97 -9.65 -25.95
CA SER A 271 25.88 -9.49 -27.08
C SER A 271 26.61 -10.78 -27.43
N ASP A 272 27.30 -10.79 -28.57
CA ASP A 272 28.40 -11.73 -28.82
C ASP A 272 29.68 -11.31 -28.07
N GLU A 273 30.73 -12.13 -28.17
CA GLU A 273 32.07 -11.92 -27.59
C GLU A 273 32.74 -10.61 -28.03
N LYS A 274 32.30 -10.02 -29.15
CA LYS A 274 32.85 -8.80 -29.76
C LYS A 274 31.98 -7.56 -29.51
N GLY A 275 30.91 -7.69 -28.72
CA GLY A 275 29.96 -6.60 -28.46
C GLY A 275 28.95 -6.34 -29.59
N GLY A 276 28.82 -7.28 -30.53
CA GLY A 276 27.74 -7.31 -31.51
C GLY A 276 26.40 -7.60 -30.85
N VAL A 277 25.39 -6.79 -31.13
CA VAL A 277 24.03 -6.90 -30.57
C VAL A 277 23.02 -7.10 -31.70
N GLY A 278 21.90 -7.79 -31.42
CA GLY A 278 20.79 -7.93 -32.38
C GLY A 278 20.67 -9.27 -33.11
N ASN A 279 21.47 -10.29 -32.79
CA ASN A 279 21.16 -11.68 -33.17
C ASN A 279 20.12 -12.28 -32.20
N HIS A 280 19.18 -13.10 -32.70
CA HIS A 280 18.02 -13.58 -31.92
C HIS A 280 18.38 -14.65 -30.88
N ASP A 281 19.43 -15.43 -31.13
CA ASP A 281 19.87 -16.54 -30.27
C ASP A 281 20.82 -16.10 -29.13
N LEU A 282 21.00 -14.80 -28.93
CA LEU A 282 21.86 -14.26 -27.86
C LEU A 282 21.06 -14.04 -26.58
N ASP A 283 21.48 -14.73 -25.51
CA ASP A 283 21.04 -14.46 -24.15
C ASP A 283 22.22 -14.32 -23.18
N ALA A 284 21.94 -13.69 -22.04
CA ALA A 284 22.87 -13.52 -20.93
C ALA A 284 22.10 -13.49 -19.61
N THR A 285 22.80 -13.75 -18.50
CA THR A 285 22.23 -13.58 -17.15
C THR A 285 23.11 -12.63 -16.36
N VAL A 286 22.52 -11.62 -15.74
CA VAL A 286 23.23 -10.62 -14.91
C VAL A 286 22.63 -10.54 -13.52
N ALA A 287 23.47 -10.22 -12.53
CA ALA A 287 23.06 -9.82 -11.19
C ALA A 287 23.43 -8.34 -10.99
N VAL A 288 22.41 -7.50 -10.83
CA VAL A 288 22.54 -6.05 -10.58
C VAL A 288 22.30 -5.79 -9.10
N ILE A 289 23.26 -5.12 -8.45
CA ILE A 289 23.18 -4.69 -7.06
C ILE A 289 23.19 -3.17 -7.03
N MET A 290 22.11 -2.56 -6.53
CA MET A 290 22.00 -1.12 -6.30
C MET A 290 22.24 -0.84 -4.82
N ILE A 291 23.07 0.16 -4.48
CA ILE A 291 23.46 0.45 -3.09
C ILE A 291 23.22 1.95 -2.80
N THR A 292 22.55 2.23 -1.68
CA THR A 292 22.11 3.57 -1.25
C THR A 292 22.64 3.87 0.16
N GLU A 293 23.04 5.11 0.44
CA GLU A 293 23.54 5.53 1.76
C GLU A 293 22.40 5.96 2.71
N ASN A 294 22.53 5.65 3.99
CA ASN A 294 21.63 6.15 5.04
C ASN A 294 22.09 7.54 5.53
N LYS A 295 22.08 8.55 4.65
CA LYS A 295 22.48 9.92 5.03
C LYS A 295 21.60 10.51 6.14
N ARG A 296 22.22 11.24 7.07
CA ARG A 296 21.51 12.22 7.92
C ARG A 296 21.38 13.53 7.14
N GLN A 297 20.23 14.21 7.24
CA GLN A 297 19.98 15.45 6.49
C GLN A 297 21.08 16.50 6.73
N GLY A 298 21.61 17.06 5.64
CA GLY A 298 22.61 18.14 5.66
C GLY A 298 24.07 17.71 5.81
N ALA A 299 24.37 16.40 5.81
CA ALA A 299 25.76 15.90 5.80
C ALA A 299 26.25 15.57 4.38
N PRO A 300 27.52 15.86 4.02
CA PRO A 300 28.14 15.35 2.80
C PRO A 300 28.28 13.80 2.84
N SER A 301 28.69 13.17 1.73
CA SER A 301 28.77 11.71 1.59
C SER A 301 29.50 11.04 2.77
N THR A 302 28.74 10.27 3.54
CA THR A 302 29.03 10.10 4.98
C THR A 302 30.16 9.11 5.26
N VAL A 303 30.59 8.34 4.25
CA VAL A 303 31.66 7.37 4.39
C VAL A 303 33.01 8.04 4.67
N SER A 304 33.26 9.25 4.17
CA SER A 304 34.53 9.97 4.41
C SER A 304 34.75 10.30 5.90
N ASP A 305 33.73 10.85 6.58
CA ASP A 305 33.85 11.27 7.98
C ASP A 305 33.78 10.08 8.97
N TYR A 306 33.06 9.01 8.61
CA TYR A 306 33.01 7.78 9.41
C TYR A 306 34.39 7.08 9.47
N ILE A 307 35.19 7.14 8.40
CA ILE A 307 36.58 6.63 8.39
C ILE A 307 37.44 7.40 9.39
N ALA A 308 37.35 8.74 9.40
CA ALA A 308 38.19 9.60 10.24
C ALA A 308 37.99 9.35 11.74
N SER A 309 36.74 9.09 12.16
CA SER A 309 36.40 8.83 13.57
C SER A 309 36.71 7.41 14.04
N THR A 310 36.64 6.41 13.16
CA THR A 310 36.79 4.99 13.54
C THR A 310 38.25 4.59 13.85
N ILE A 311 39.25 5.34 13.38
CA ILE A 311 40.68 5.07 13.62
C ILE A 311 41.07 5.23 15.12
N ALA A 312 40.23 5.87 15.94
CA ALA A 312 40.60 6.35 17.27
C ALA A 312 40.40 5.39 18.46
N LYS A 313 39.99 4.11 18.27
CA LYS A 313 39.75 3.16 19.38
C LYS A 313 40.24 1.73 19.11
N PRO A 314 41.28 1.23 19.82
CA PRO A 314 41.61 -0.19 19.82
C PRO A 314 40.66 -0.98 20.73
N VAL A 315 40.22 -2.15 20.29
CA VAL A 315 39.44 -3.11 21.10
C VAL A 315 40.36 -4.22 21.59
N GLY A 316 40.28 -4.56 22.88
CA GLY A 316 41.13 -5.59 23.50
C GLY A 316 40.76 -7.03 23.09
N PRO A 317 41.68 -8.00 23.25
CA PRO A 317 41.46 -9.38 22.84
C PRO A 317 40.49 -10.12 23.77
N LEU A 318 39.57 -10.88 23.18
CA LEU A 318 38.70 -11.83 23.89
C LEU A 318 39.45 -13.14 24.17
N THR A 319 39.46 -13.58 25.43
CA THR A 319 39.97 -14.90 25.84
C THR A 319 38.90 -15.98 25.67
N VAL A 320 39.30 -17.15 25.19
CA VAL A 320 38.44 -18.35 25.06
C VAL A 320 38.93 -19.39 26.07
N ASP A 321 38.02 -19.93 26.88
CA ASP A 321 38.33 -20.94 27.90
C ASP A 321 37.69 -22.31 27.50
N PRO A 322 38.47 -23.38 27.24
CA PRO A 322 37.96 -24.61 26.64
C PRO A 322 37.87 -25.79 27.64
N THR A 323 36.67 -26.33 27.88
CA THR A 323 36.51 -27.59 28.63
C THR A 323 35.43 -28.55 28.11
N SER A 324 35.69 -29.84 28.33
CA SER A 324 34.83 -31.02 28.10
C SER A 324 34.63 -31.50 26.64
N ALA A 325 34.40 -32.81 26.50
CA ALA A 325 34.58 -33.59 25.26
C ALA A 325 33.38 -34.55 25.03
N PRO A 326 33.21 -35.18 23.85
CA PRO A 326 31.93 -35.71 23.40
C PRO A 326 31.60 -37.13 23.91
N ALA A 327 30.31 -37.47 23.92
CA ALA A 327 29.81 -38.80 24.24
C ALA A 327 28.95 -39.41 23.11
N GLN A 328 29.53 -40.42 22.47
CA GLN A 328 28.92 -41.66 21.94
C GLN A 328 27.79 -41.63 20.88
N THR A 329 28.01 -42.41 19.83
CA THR A 329 27.06 -42.82 18.78
C THR A 329 26.25 -44.05 19.22
N PRO A 330 25.05 -44.27 18.64
CA PRO A 330 24.59 -45.62 18.30
C PRO A 330 24.62 -45.88 16.78
N GLN A 331 24.66 -47.16 16.40
CA GLN A 331 24.82 -47.60 15.00
C GLN A 331 23.49 -47.79 14.23
N ALA A 332 23.60 -47.91 12.91
CA ALA A 332 22.47 -48.13 12.00
C ALA A 332 21.93 -49.57 12.02
N SER A 333 20.71 -49.73 11.49
CA SER A 333 20.18 -51.01 10.98
C SER A 333 19.55 -50.78 9.59
N ALA A 334 19.51 -51.84 8.77
CA ALA A 334 19.36 -51.75 7.30
C ALA A 334 18.14 -52.57 6.78
N PRO A 335 17.84 -52.64 5.47
CA PRO A 335 16.45 -52.51 5.00
C PRO A 335 15.79 -53.79 4.41
N GLN A 336 14.46 -53.73 4.27
CA GLN A 336 13.64 -54.58 3.39
C GLN A 336 12.64 -53.65 2.66
N GLN A 337 12.69 -53.51 1.33
CA GLN A 337 12.27 -54.43 0.25
C GLN A 337 10.74 -54.51 0.05
N SER A 338 10.28 -53.85 -1.03
CA SER A 338 9.00 -54.10 -1.73
C SER A 338 9.21 -55.16 -2.83
N PRO A 339 8.15 -55.83 -3.35
CA PRO A 339 7.43 -55.35 -4.56
C PRO A 339 5.95 -55.88 -4.63
N PRO A 340 5.24 -55.98 -5.78
CA PRO A 340 5.22 -55.20 -7.04
C PRO A 340 3.83 -54.53 -7.28
N ALA A 341 3.56 -54.05 -8.50
CA ALA A 341 2.30 -53.41 -8.94
C ALA A 341 1.53 -54.22 -10.01
N ASP A 342 0.27 -53.83 -10.32
CA ASP A 342 -0.43 -53.90 -11.65
C ASP A 342 -1.98 -53.75 -11.51
N VAL A 343 -2.82 -53.35 -12.50
CA VAL A 343 -2.67 -52.49 -13.70
C VAL A 343 -4.07 -52.05 -14.23
N ASN A 344 -4.16 -50.90 -14.94
CA ASN A 344 -5.25 -50.42 -15.86
C ASN A 344 -6.77 -50.46 -15.51
N ALA A 345 -7.37 -49.25 -15.35
CA ALA A 345 -8.39 -48.60 -16.23
C ALA A 345 -9.70 -49.32 -16.69
N PRO A 346 -10.72 -48.63 -17.30
CA PRO A 346 -11.27 -47.26 -17.10
C PRO A 346 -12.83 -47.25 -16.95
N SER A 347 -13.49 -46.07 -16.79
CA SER A 347 -14.60 -45.60 -17.69
C SER A 347 -15.59 -44.52 -17.15
N GLN A 348 -15.96 -43.61 -18.08
CA GLN A 348 -17.26 -42.93 -18.33
C GLN A 348 -17.99 -41.99 -17.33
N ARG A 349 -18.71 -41.03 -17.96
CA ARG A 349 -19.53 -39.93 -17.39
C ARG A 349 -20.83 -40.41 -16.73
N ARG A 350 -21.30 -39.66 -15.73
CA ARG A 350 -22.75 -39.45 -15.46
C ARG A 350 -23.03 -38.03 -14.94
N VAL A 351 -24.18 -37.47 -15.32
CA VAL A 351 -24.72 -36.16 -14.94
C VAL A 351 -26.26 -36.23 -15.07
N PRO A 352 -27.07 -35.53 -14.26
CA PRO A 352 -26.96 -35.22 -12.82
C PRO A 352 -28.13 -35.87 -12.03
N ARG A 353 -28.12 -35.76 -10.70
CA ARG A 353 -29.37 -35.82 -9.90
C ARG A 353 -29.36 -34.76 -8.81
N ARG A 354 -30.28 -33.79 -8.90
CA ARG A 354 -30.61 -32.88 -7.79
C ARG A 354 -31.26 -33.66 -6.64
N LYS A 355 -30.74 -33.48 -5.43
CA LYS A 355 -31.56 -33.24 -4.24
C LYS A 355 -30.90 -32.10 -3.47
N GLY A 356 -31.70 -31.16 -2.99
CA GLY A 356 -31.22 -30.13 -2.08
C GLY A 356 -31.22 -30.67 -0.66
N SER A 357 -30.11 -30.47 0.05
CA SER A 357 -30.01 -30.65 1.50
C SER A 357 -29.22 -29.47 2.04
N LEU A 358 -29.91 -28.56 2.72
CA LEU A 358 -29.28 -27.51 3.50
C LEU A 358 -28.59 -28.20 4.70
N VAL A 359 -27.28 -28.42 4.61
CA VAL A 359 -26.50 -28.91 5.74
C VAL A 359 -26.20 -27.72 6.64
N VAL A 360 -27.05 -27.54 7.65
CA VAL A 360 -26.73 -26.72 8.81
C VAL A 360 -25.65 -27.48 9.59
N TYR A 361 -24.50 -26.85 9.80
CA TYR A 361 -23.50 -27.36 10.74
C TYR A 361 -23.88 -26.89 12.15
N ASP A 362 -24.86 -27.57 12.74
CA ASP A 362 -25.05 -27.57 14.18
C ASP A 362 -23.90 -28.39 14.80
N ASP A 363 -22.76 -27.73 15.01
CA ASP A 363 -21.72 -28.10 15.99
C ASP A 363 -20.60 -27.03 15.99
N GLN A 364 -20.80 -25.98 16.77
CA GLN A 364 -19.73 -25.09 17.26
C GLN A 364 -19.94 -24.89 18.76
N PRO A 365 -18.88 -24.87 19.59
CA PRO A 365 -19.04 -24.64 21.02
C PRO A 365 -19.69 -23.28 21.28
N LEU A 366 -20.76 -23.27 22.07
CA LEU A 366 -21.19 -22.04 22.75
C LEU A 366 -20.19 -21.76 23.87
N TRP A 367 -19.18 -20.95 23.58
CA TRP A 367 -18.35 -20.33 24.61
C TRP A 367 -19.23 -19.40 25.43
N ASN A 368 -19.74 -19.93 26.55
CA ASN A 368 -20.45 -19.14 27.54
C ASN A 368 -19.52 -18.02 28.02
N LEU A 369 -19.96 -16.77 27.84
CA LEU A 369 -19.46 -15.66 28.65
C LEU A 369 -19.60 -16.07 30.14
N PRO A 370 -18.62 -15.78 31.01
CA PRO A 370 -18.81 -15.88 32.45
C PRO A 370 -20.09 -15.13 32.83
N PRO A 371 -21.05 -15.74 33.55
CA PRO A 371 -22.34 -15.09 33.84
C PRO A 371 -22.17 -13.76 34.57
N ASP A 372 -21.13 -13.66 35.40
CA ASP A 372 -20.72 -12.44 36.09
C ASP A 372 -20.14 -11.37 35.14
N LEU A 373 -19.50 -11.73 34.02
CA LEU A 373 -19.06 -10.76 33.01
C LEU A 373 -20.26 -10.22 32.22
N ALA A 374 -21.16 -11.09 31.78
CA ALA A 374 -22.39 -10.67 31.10
C ALA A 374 -23.24 -9.75 31.99
N GLN A 375 -23.32 -10.05 33.30
CA GLN A 375 -24.06 -9.23 34.27
C GLN A 375 -23.32 -7.93 34.66
N LYS A 376 -21.97 -7.91 34.65
CA LYS A 376 -21.17 -6.68 34.78
C LYS A 376 -21.37 -5.74 33.58
N LEU A 377 -21.37 -6.26 32.36
CA LEU A 377 -21.61 -5.46 31.15
C LEU A 377 -23.00 -4.82 31.17
N ALA A 378 -24.05 -5.60 31.45
CA ALA A 378 -25.41 -5.09 31.59
C ALA A 378 -25.58 -4.07 32.75
N SER A 379 -24.75 -4.12 33.80
CA SER A 379 -24.76 -3.10 34.87
C SER A 379 -23.96 -1.84 34.50
N LYS A 380 -22.91 -1.95 33.68
CA LYS A 380 -22.19 -0.81 33.11
C LYS A 380 -23.04 -0.02 32.09
N GLU A 381 -23.88 -0.69 31.30
CA GLU A 381 -24.82 -0.04 30.37
C GLU A 381 -25.71 1.01 31.06
N ALA A 382 -26.17 0.72 32.28
CA ALA A 382 -26.98 1.66 33.08
C ALA A 382 -26.19 2.95 33.43
N VAL A 383 -24.91 2.83 33.81
CA VAL A 383 -24.07 3.97 34.22
C VAL A 383 -23.55 4.78 33.03
N ALA A 384 -23.28 4.12 31.89
CA ALA A 384 -22.98 4.80 30.64
C ALA A 384 -24.13 5.71 30.17
N SER A 385 -25.38 5.36 30.50
CA SER A 385 -26.56 6.18 30.18
C SER A 385 -26.71 7.45 31.03
N SER A 386 -26.10 7.51 32.23
CA SER A 386 -26.29 8.61 33.19
C SER A 386 -25.25 9.72 33.12
N ASN A 387 -24.08 9.49 32.50
CA ASN A 387 -22.99 10.47 32.42
C ASN A 387 -23.02 11.34 31.16
N ALA A 388 -24.18 11.46 30.50
CA ALA A 388 -24.39 12.46 29.47
C ALA A 388 -24.46 13.86 30.11
N PHE A 389 -23.47 14.71 29.82
CA PHE A 389 -23.49 16.12 30.23
C PHE A 389 -24.79 16.81 29.77
N PRO A 390 -25.34 17.76 30.56
CA PRO A 390 -26.68 18.29 30.32
C PRO A 390 -26.76 19.02 28.98
N VAL A 391 -27.57 18.47 28.07
CA VAL A 391 -27.84 19.07 26.76
C VAL A 391 -28.62 20.37 26.94
N THR A 392 -27.96 21.50 26.72
CA THR A 392 -28.53 22.86 26.82
C THR A 392 -29.48 23.15 25.65
N THR A 393 -30.71 22.63 25.74
CA THR A 393 -31.80 22.91 24.78
C THR A 393 -32.39 24.31 24.94
N GLU A 394 -31.57 25.37 24.83
CA GLU A 394 -31.98 26.74 25.16
C GLU A 394 -31.48 27.83 24.19
N ILE A 395 -31.39 27.49 22.90
CA ILE A 395 -31.21 28.50 21.81
C ILE A 395 -32.51 28.70 20.99
N GLY A 396 -33.45 27.76 21.09
CA GLY A 396 -34.77 27.84 20.41
C GLY A 396 -35.81 28.73 21.12
N GLY A 397 -35.57 29.10 22.39
CA GLY A 397 -36.52 29.85 23.22
C GLY A 397 -36.38 31.37 23.13
N GLU A 398 -35.18 31.90 23.33
CA GLU A 398 -34.94 33.35 23.45
C GLU A 398 -35.30 34.12 22.17
N LEU A 399 -35.05 33.52 21.00
CA LEU A 399 -35.42 34.05 19.68
C LEU A 399 -36.94 34.21 19.46
N ALA A 400 -37.78 33.61 20.31
CA ALA A 400 -39.22 33.85 20.32
C ALA A 400 -39.60 35.03 21.24
N GLN A 401 -38.98 35.17 22.41
CA GLN A 401 -39.28 36.25 23.36
C GLN A 401 -38.74 37.63 22.92
N LEU A 402 -37.61 37.66 22.21
CA LEU A 402 -37.03 38.89 21.64
C LEU A 402 -37.89 39.58 20.56
N ARG A 403 -39.03 39.00 20.17
CA ARG A 403 -39.99 39.60 19.21
C ARG A 403 -41.18 40.32 19.84
N SER A 404 -41.38 40.23 21.16
CA SER A 404 -42.48 40.91 21.87
C SER A 404 -42.11 42.27 22.48
N THR A 405 -40.82 42.62 22.57
CA THR A 405 -40.34 43.88 23.16
C THR A 405 -39.82 44.81 22.07
N GLY A 406 -40.66 45.74 21.61
CA GLY A 406 -40.36 46.62 20.46
C GLY A 406 -39.23 47.61 20.73
N ASN A 407 -38.02 47.31 20.24
CA ASN A 407 -36.86 48.19 20.34
C ASN A 407 -35.99 48.13 19.06
N ASN A 408 -36.52 48.70 17.98
CA ASN A 408 -36.03 48.49 16.60
C ASN A 408 -34.57 48.89 16.35
N ALA A 409 -34.01 49.82 17.13
CA ALA A 409 -32.66 50.36 16.91
C ALA A 409 -31.54 49.31 17.01
N ALA A 410 -31.74 48.23 17.77
CA ALA A 410 -30.78 47.12 17.84
C ALA A 410 -30.87 46.20 16.61
N ALA A 411 -32.10 45.85 16.20
CA ALA A 411 -32.35 44.89 15.12
C ALA A 411 -31.87 45.39 13.76
N GLU A 412 -32.05 46.69 13.46
CA GLU A 412 -31.55 47.27 12.19
C GLU A 412 -30.03 47.29 12.11
N LYS A 413 -29.32 47.44 13.24
CA LYS A 413 -27.85 47.42 13.25
C LYS A 413 -27.31 46.03 12.92
N THR A 414 -27.82 45.00 13.59
CA THR A 414 -27.48 43.59 13.29
C THR A 414 -27.87 43.19 11.87
N LEU A 415 -28.98 43.70 11.32
CA LEU A 415 -29.38 43.46 9.93
C LEU A 415 -28.53 44.22 8.89
N GLN A 416 -27.93 45.37 9.23
CA GLN A 416 -26.94 46.03 8.37
C GLN A 416 -25.58 45.33 8.40
N GLU A 417 -25.18 44.78 9.54
CA GLU A 417 -23.97 43.96 9.69
C GLU A 417 -24.11 42.66 8.85
N ILE A 418 -25.17 41.87 9.06
CA ILE A 418 -25.44 40.64 8.30
C ILE A 418 -25.59 40.88 6.78
N ARG A 419 -26.11 42.04 6.36
CA ARG A 419 -26.24 42.38 4.93
C ARG A 419 -24.91 42.76 4.25
N LYS A 420 -23.85 43.12 4.98
CA LYS A 420 -22.53 43.40 4.36
C LYS A 420 -21.82 42.14 3.90
N ASP A 421 -21.94 41.05 4.64
CA ASP A 421 -21.25 39.78 4.34
C ASP A 421 -21.86 39.00 3.16
N SER A 422 -22.98 39.48 2.60
CA SER A 422 -23.73 38.80 1.53
C SER A 422 -23.38 39.28 0.10
N ILE A 423 -22.82 40.49 -0.06
CA ILE A 423 -22.54 41.10 -1.38
C ILE A 423 -21.20 41.86 -1.32
N GLY A 424 -20.13 41.14 -0.97
CA GLY A 424 -18.82 41.75 -0.69
C GLY A 424 -17.64 40.78 -0.78
N GLY A 425 -17.73 39.75 -1.64
CA GLY A 425 -16.76 38.65 -1.76
C GLY A 425 -15.37 39.02 -2.32
N THR A 426 -14.92 40.26 -2.17
CA THR A 426 -13.49 40.59 -2.28
C THR A 426 -12.78 40.04 -1.05
N THR A 427 -12.12 38.89 -1.18
CA THR A 427 -11.16 38.39 -0.21
C THR A 427 -10.25 39.54 0.24
N PRO A 428 -10.08 39.81 1.56
CA PRO A 428 -9.02 40.71 1.99
C PRO A 428 -7.72 40.12 1.44
N ALA A 429 -7.02 40.89 0.59
CA ALA A 429 -5.99 40.36 -0.31
C ALA A 429 -5.07 39.41 0.47
N ARG A 430 -5.22 38.10 0.21
CA ARG A 430 -4.63 37.04 1.03
C ARG A 430 -3.14 37.32 1.03
N LYS A 431 -2.59 37.79 2.16
CA LYS A 431 -1.15 38.02 2.27
C LYS A 431 -0.52 36.71 1.80
N TRP A 432 0.25 36.79 0.73
CA TRP A 432 1.01 35.64 0.28
C TRP A 432 2.02 35.39 1.38
N GLU A 433 1.73 34.40 2.23
CA GLU A 433 2.67 33.98 3.24
C GLU A 433 3.90 33.48 2.49
N SER A 434 4.98 34.25 2.62
CA SER A 434 6.32 33.88 2.17
C SER A 434 6.57 32.45 2.59
N ALA A 435 6.87 31.58 1.61
CA ALA A 435 6.78 30.13 1.74
C ALA A 435 7.17 29.64 3.14
N GLN A 436 6.17 29.16 3.88
CA GLN A 436 6.42 28.59 5.21
C GLN A 436 7.46 27.48 5.04
N ALA A 437 8.50 27.49 5.87
CA ALA A 437 9.47 26.42 5.88
C ALA A 437 8.74 25.11 6.19
N TYR A 438 8.85 24.12 5.29
CA TYR A 438 8.31 22.80 5.55
C TYR A 438 9.17 22.12 6.60
N GLU A 439 8.75 22.20 7.86
CA GLU A 439 9.25 21.34 8.92
C GLU A 439 8.62 19.96 8.73
N PRO A 440 9.41 18.91 8.40
CA PRO A 440 8.87 17.56 8.30
C PRO A 440 8.41 17.11 9.69
N PRO A 441 7.25 16.44 9.81
CA PRO A 441 6.79 15.92 11.10
C PRO A 441 7.82 14.95 11.69
N THR A 442 8.29 15.25 12.90
CA THR A 442 9.17 14.35 13.67
C THR A 442 8.38 13.15 14.14
N PHE A 443 8.53 12.02 13.45
CA PHE A 443 8.03 10.74 13.90
C PHE A 443 8.99 10.14 14.93
N GLU A 444 8.50 9.78 16.12
CA GLU A 444 9.19 8.80 16.97
C GLU A 444 9.07 7.43 16.29
N THR A 445 10.06 7.06 15.49
CA THR A 445 10.08 5.80 14.75
C THR A 445 10.35 4.62 15.69
N GLN A 446 9.33 4.18 16.41
CA GLN A 446 9.13 2.74 16.55
C GLN A 446 8.68 2.20 15.19
N ASP A 447 9.65 1.83 14.35
CA ASP A 447 9.38 0.92 13.25
C ASP A 447 8.78 -0.34 13.88
N THR A 448 7.53 -0.66 13.55
CA THR A 448 6.89 -1.87 14.07
C THR A 448 7.61 -3.09 13.48
N GLU A 449 8.42 -3.78 14.29
CA GLU A 449 9.06 -5.05 13.95
C GLU A 449 8.01 -6.19 13.88
N VAL A 450 7.05 -6.06 12.97
CA VAL A 450 6.07 -7.12 12.71
C VAL A 450 6.81 -8.29 12.05
N PRO A 451 6.83 -9.49 12.67
CA PRO A 451 7.67 -10.59 12.21
C PRO A 451 7.27 -11.08 10.81
N PRO A 452 8.18 -11.74 10.07
CA PRO A 452 7.94 -12.16 8.69
C PRO A 452 6.73 -13.11 8.56
N PRO A 453 5.83 -12.90 7.57
CA PRO A 453 4.52 -13.54 7.55
C PRO A 453 4.53 -15.02 7.19
N VAL A 454 3.99 -15.85 8.09
CA VAL A 454 3.78 -17.28 7.86
C VAL A 454 2.61 -17.52 6.90
N VAL A 455 2.75 -18.46 5.96
CA VAL A 455 1.66 -18.77 5.01
C VAL A 455 0.75 -19.86 5.59
N ARG A 456 -0.55 -19.57 5.76
CA ARG A 456 -1.55 -20.50 6.33
C ARG A 456 -2.74 -20.69 5.37
N ASP A 457 -3.48 -21.79 5.53
CA ASP A 457 -4.64 -22.11 4.68
C ASP A 457 -5.93 -21.43 5.15
N ARG A 458 -5.99 -21.09 6.44
CA ARG A 458 -7.03 -20.28 7.12
C ARG A 458 -6.44 -19.63 8.37
N LEU A 459 -7.18 -18.70 8.96
CA LEU A 459 -6.94 -18.25 10.33
C LEU A 459 -7.42 -19.33 11.31
N VAL A 460 -6.59 -19.58 12.31
CA VAL A 460 -6.83 -20.34 13.55
C VAL A 460 -6.10 -19.52 14.61
N ILE A 461 -6.75 -19.10 15.69
CA ILE A 461 -6.13 -18.16 16.65
C ILE A 461 -5.09 -18.87 17.53
N GLU A 462 -5.36 -20.15 17.81
CA GLU A 462 -4.58 -21.04 18.66
C GLU A 462 -3.20 -21.35 18.06
N ASP A 463 -3.09 -21.28 16.72
CA ASP A 463 -1.88 -21.47 15.90
C ASP A 463 -0.81 -20.37 16.10
N PHE A 464 -1.16 -19.27 16.79
CA PHE A 464 -0.30 -18.11 17.04
C PHE A 464 0.05 -18.00 18.54
N PRO A 465 1.31 -17.72 18.91
CA PRO A 465 1.71 -17.65 20.32
C PRO A 465 1.01 -16.50 21.06
N VAL A 466 0.58 -16.77 22.30
CA VAL A 466 0.17 -15.73 23.24
C VAL A 466 1.28 -14.72 23.47
N ARG A 467 0.93 -13.48 23.79
CA ARG A 467 1.85 -12.34 24.02
C ARG A 467 2.69 -11.97 22.80
N THR A 468 2.17 -12.18 21.58
CA THR A 468 2.86 -11.80 20.33
C THR A 468 1.97 -11.05 19.35
N ILE A 469 2.61 -10.16 18.59
CA ILE A 469 2.08 -9.65 17.33
C ILE A 469 2.68 -10.54 16.23
N SER A 470 1.83 -11.29 15.53
CA SER A 470 2.21 -12.18 14.44
C SER A 470 1.62 -11.70 13.12
N THR A 471 2.29 -11.96 11.99
CA THR A 471 1.67 -11.77 10.66
C THR A 471 1.49 -13.09 9.92
N ALA A 472 0.49 -13.14 9.05
CA ALA A 472 0.19 -14.29 8.21
C ALA A 472 -0.31 -13.92 6.81
N TRP A 473 0.05 -14.76 5.85
CA TRP A 473 -0.53 -14.77 4.50
C TRP A 473 -1.56 -15.90 4.41
N ILE A 474 -2.85 -15.55 4.49
CA ILE A 474 -3.95 -16.53 4.40
C ILE A 474 -4.28 -16.83 2.94
N LYS A 475 -4.18 -18.10 2.51
CA LYS A 475 -4.51 -18.52 1.14
C LYS A 475 -6.01 -18.43 0.88
N MET A 476 -6.46 -17.53 0.00
CA MET A 476 -7.89 -17.31 -0.26
C MET A 476 -8.40 -18.20 -1.40
N ILE A 477 -8.03 -17.84 -2.64
CA ILE A 477 -8.39 -18.52 -3.89
C ILE A 477 -7.13 -18.65 -4.77
N ARG A 478 -7.17 -19.45 -5.84
CA ARG A 478 -6.10 -19.44 -6.85
C ARG A 478 -6.41 -18.42 -7.96
N GLN A 479 -5.37 -17.70 -8.40
CA GLN A 479 -5.45 -16.78 -9.54
C GLN A 479 -5.13 -17.50 -10.86
N GLY A 480 -5.19 -16.79 -12.00
CA GLY A 480 -4.98 -17.36 -13.33
C GLY A 480 -3.63 -18.06 -13.55
N LEU A 481 -2.59 -17.68 -12.80
CA LEU A 481 -1.28 -18.35 -12.80
C LEU A 481 -1.25 -19.64 -11.95
N SER A 482 -2.40 -20.15 -11.49
CA SER A 482 -2.56 -21.25 -10.50
C SER A 482 -1.96 -21.01 -9.11
N GLU A 483 -1.22 -19.92 -8.91
CA GLU A 483 -0.76 -19.44 -7.61
C GLU A 483 -1.89 -18.97 -6.70
N TRP A 484 -1.62 -18.93 -5.39
CA TRP A 484 -2.58 -18.45 -4.40
C TRP A 484 -2.62 -16.92 -4.33
N LEU A 485 -3.81 -16.34 -4.45
CA LEU A 485 -4.11 -15.01 -3.95
C LEU A 485 -4.16 -15.10 -2.41
N ARG A 486 -3.31 -14.34 -1.74
CA ARG A 486 -3.09 -14.41 -0.28
C ARG A 486 -3.55 -13.11 0.37
N LEU A 487 -4.17 -13.21 1.55
CA LEU A 487 -4.61 -12.06 2.34
C LEU A 487 -3.58 -11.73 3.42
N PRO A 488 -3.19 -10.45 3.60
CA PRO A 488 -2.37 -10.06 4.74
C PRO A 488 -3.25 -10.01 6.00
N VAL A 489 -2.81 -10.67 7.06
CA VAL A 489 -3.47 -10.66 8.37
C VAL A 489 -2.43 -10.42 9.45
N ILE A 490 -2.74 -9.57 10.41
CA ILE A 490 -1.98 -9.33 11.63
C ILE A 490 -2.80 -9.88 12.81
N VAL A 491 -2.17 -10.63 13.70
CA VAL A 491 -2.79 -11.26 14.86
C VAL A 491 -2.04 -10.79 16.10
N CYS A 492 -2.66 -9.90 16.88
CA CYS A 492 -2.19 -9.47 18.19
C CYS A 492 -2.88 -10.35 19.23
N ARG A 493 -2.23 -11.42 19.70
CA ARG A 493 -2.78 -12.32 20.73
C ARG A 493 -2.23 -11.96 22.10
N GLY A 494 -3.13 -11.69 23.04
CA GLY A 494 -2.83 -11.14 24.36
C GLY A 494 -2.20 -12.10 25.37
N THR A 495 -2.23 -11.71 26.64
CA THR A 495 -1.76 -12.49 27.80
C THR A 495 -2.79 -13.47 28.33
N GLU A 496 -4.06 -13.11 28.25
CA GLU A 496 -5.21 -13.82 28.81
C GLU A 496 -6.26 -14.10 27.72
N GLU A 497 -7.05 -15.16 27.90
CA GLU A 497 -8.13 -15.52 26.99
C GLU A 497 -9.29 -14.51 27.09
N GLY A 498 -9.92 -14.21 25.94
CA GLY A 498 -10.89 -13.13 25.82
C GLY A 498 -11.45 -13.02 24.40
N PRO A 499 -12.25 -11.98 24.09
CA PRO A 499 -12.92 -11.86 22.81
C PRO A 499 -11.95 -11.63 21.64
N VAL A 500 -12.40 -12.00 20.44
CA VAL A 500 -11.70 -11.71 19.18
C VAL A 500 -12.35 -10.53 18.47
N VAL A 501 -11.60 -9.43 18.32
CA VAL A 501 -12.01 -8.23 17.57
C VAL A 501 -11.34 -8.23 16.20
N GLY A 502 -12.15 -8.36 15.16
CA GLY A 502 -11.73 -8.19 13.77
C GLY A 502 -11.74 -6.72 13.34
N ILE A 503 -10.68 -6.27 12.67
CA ILE A 503 -10.61 -4.96 12.03
C ILE A 503 -10.25 -5.15 10.56
N THR A 504 -11.13 -4.75 9.64
CA THR A 504 -10.94 -4.93 8.18
C THR A 504 -10.77 -3.58 7.50
N ALA A 505 -9.91 -3.50 6.47
CA ALA A 505 -9.76 -2.32 5.63
C ALA A 505 -9.62 -2.68 4.14
N ALA A 506 -9.85 -1.69 3.27
CA ALA A 506 -9.76 -1.82 1.82
C ALA A 506 -10.53 -3.03 1.23
N VAL A 507 -11.77 -3.25 1.70
CA VAL A 507 -12.77 -4.10 1.02
C VAL A 507 -13.05 -3.60 -0.41
N HIS A 508 -12.87 -2.30 -0.60
CA HIS A 508 -12.66 -1.66 -1.90
C HIS A 508 -11.20 -1.20 -1.98
N GLY A 509 -10.49 -1.53 -3.06
CA GLY A 509 -9.03 -1.36 -3.15
C GLY A 509 -8.52 0.09 -3.17
N ASN A 510 -9.40 1.07 -3.34
CA ASN A 510 -9.07 2.50 -3.39
C ASN A 510 -9.52 3.30 -2.15
N GLU A 511 -9.98 2.60 -1.10
CA GLU A 511 -10.47 3.18 0.16
C GLU A 511 -9.43 2.95 1.28
N LEU A 512 -8.46 3.86 1.38
CA LEU A 512 -7.17 3.57 2.04
C LEU A 512 -7.01 4.08 3.48
N ASN A 513 -7.86 4.98 3.99
CA ASN A 513 -7.69 5.54 5.35
C ASN A 513 -7.76 4.47 6.48
N GLY A 514 -8.39 3.32 6.24
CA GLY A 514 -8.39 2.20 7.18
C GLY A 514 -7.02 1.54 7.38
N VAL A 515 -6.09 1.67 6.42
CA VAL A 515 -4.76 1.03 6.47
C VAL A 515 -3.85 1.65 7.56
N PRO A 516 -3.56 2.97 7.57
CA PRO A 516 -2.78 3.56 8.66
C PRO A 516 -3.52 3.52 10.00
N CYS A 517 -4.86 3.52 10.00
CA CYS A 517 -5.65 3.29 11.22
C CYS A 517 -5.33 1.93 11.83
N ILE A 518 -5.33 0.86 11.02
CA ILE A 518 -4.94 -0.49 11.46
C ILE A 518 -3.49 -0.53 11.94
N HIS A 519 -2.55 0.04 11.18
CA HIS A 519 -1.13 0.01 11.57
C HIS A 519 -0.89 0.70 12.92
N ARG A 520 -1.54 1.83 13.18
CA ARG A 520 -1.42 2.52 14.47
C ARG A 520 -2.09 1.77 15.62
N VAL A 521 -3.27 1.17 15.41
CA VAL A 521 -3.88 0.29 16.42
C VAL A 521 -2.95 -0.89 16.75
N VAL A 522 -2.28 -1.50 15.75
CA VAL A 522 -1.31 -2.58 15.97
C VAL A 522 -0.06 -2.09 16.71
N SER A 523 0.43 -0.88 16.41
CA SER A 523 1.61 -0.27 17.04
C SER A 523 1.39 0.07 18.51
N ASP A 524 0.22 0.65 18.83
CA ASP A 524 -0.03 1.24 20.15
C ASP A 524 -0.62 0.22 21.16
N ILE A 525 -0.92 -1.01 20.74
CA ILE A 525 -1.33 -2.11 21.62
C ILE A 525 -0.11 -2.71 22.32
N ASP A 526 0.01 -2.44 23.62
CA ASP A 526 0.85 -3.22 24.53
C ASP A 526 0.32 -4.66 24.62
N ILE A 527 1.00 -5.57 23.91
CA ILE A 527 0.67 -6.99 23.81
C ILE A 527 0.79 -7.75 25.14
N HIS A 528 1.43 -7.14 26.16
CA HIS A 528 1.53 -7.67 27.52
C HIS A 528 0.41 -7.15 28.44
N LYS A 529 -0.43 -6.22 27.96
CA LYS A 529 -1.66 -5.76 28.63
C LYS A 529 -2.94 -6.15 27.90
N LEU A 530 -2.84 -6.66 26.67
CA LEU A 530 -3.99 -7.11 25.89
C LEU A 530 -4.61 -8.39 26.48
N THR A 531 -5.93 -8.40 26.66
CA THR A 531 -6.76 -9.58 26.93
C THR A 531 -7.56 -9.94 25.68
N GLY A 532 -7.64 -11.23 25.34
CA GLY A 532 -8.22 -11.69 24.07
C GLY A 532 -7.29 -11.50 22.87
N THR A 533 -7.87 -11.28 21.69
CA THR A 533 -7.11 -11.15 20.43
C THR A 533 -7.66 -10.05 19.53
N VAL A 534 -6.78 -9.20 18.98
CA VAL A 534 -7.12 -8.31 17.87
C VAL A 534 -6.60 -8.91 16.57
N VAL A 535 -7.46 -9.03 15.56
CA VAL A 535 -7.10 -9.54 14.23
C VAL A 535 -7.34 -8.44 13.19
N ALA A 536 -6.28 -7.90 12.63
CA ALA A 536 -6.35 -6.85 11.63
C ALA A 536 -6.08 -7.36 10.22
N VAL A 537 -6.89 -6.93 9.26
CA VAL A 537 -6.82 -7.31 7.85
C VAL A 537 -6.68 -6.01 7.04
N PRO A 538 -5.46 -5.47 6.88
CA PRO A 538 -5.25 -4.14 6.28
C PRO A 538 -5.63 -4.06 4.80
N CYS A 539 -5.74 -5.19 4.09
CA CYS A 539 -6.17 -5.20 2.69
C CYS A 539 -7.06 -6.40 2.37
N VAL A 540 -8.38 -6.20 2.41
CA VAL A 540 -9.36 -7.24 2.06
C VAL A 540 -9.42 -7.50 0.55
N ASN A 541 -9.41 -6.47 -0.29
CA ASN A 541 -9.46 -6.60 -1.76
C ASN A 541 -8.09 -6.38 -2.39
N VAL A 542 -7.17 -7.33 -2.18
CA VAL A 542 -5.80 -7.31 -2.73
C VAL A 542 -5.78 -7.06 -4.25
N THR A 543 -6.72 -7.64 -5.00
CA THR A 543 -6.78 -7.47 -6.47
C THR A 543 -7.28 -6.10 -6.92
N GLY A 544 -8.14 -5.44 -6.13
CA GLY A 544 -8.56 -4.07 -6.37
C GLY A 544 -7.49 -3.08 -5.93
N TYR A 545 -6.82 -3.36 -4.81
CA TYR A 545 -5.73 -2.54 -4.25
C TYR A 545 -4.57 -2.42 -5.24
N LEU A 546 -4.09 -3.54 -5.77
CA LEU A 546 -3.04 -3.59 -6.80
C LEU A 546 -3.46 -2.95 -8.15
N LYS A 547 -4.73 -2.60 -8.32
CA LYS A 547 -5.28 -1.90 -9.49
C LYS A 547 -5.77 -0.48 -9.20
N PHE A 548 -5.71 -0.04 -7.94
CA PHE A 548 -6.32 1.21 -7.44
C PHE A 548 -7.84 1.33 -7.74
N THR A 549 -8.55 0.19 -7.83
CA THR A 549 -9.98 0.10 -8.15
C THR A 549 -10.84 -0.29 -6.95
N ARG A 550 -12.14 0.03 -7.02
CA ARG A 550 -13.13 -0.38 -6.02
C ARG A 550 -13.44 -1.88 -6.09
N GLU A 551 -13.53 -2.38 -7.31
CA GLU A 551 -14.01 -3.71 -7.68
C GLU A 551 -12.97 -4.80 -7.40
N PHE A 552 -13.43 -6.05 -7.34
CA PHE A 552 -12.60 -7.25 -7.39
C PHE A 552 -12.10 -7.52 -8.82
N ALA A 553 -11.23 -8.51 -8.98
CA ALA A 553 -10.62 -8.89 -10.26
C ALA A 553 -11.61 -9.14 -11.43
N ASP A 554 -12.88 -9.48 -11.15
CA ASP A 554 -13.97 -9.76 -12.09
C ASP A 554 -14.92 -8.57 -12.32
N GLY A 555 -14.55 -7.36 -11.87
CA GLY A 555 -15.34 -6.14 -12.06
C GLY A 555 -16.60 -6.08 -11.19
N LYS A 556 -16.57 -6.70 -10.00
CA LYS A 556 -17.67 -6.72 -9.03
C LYS A 556 -17.28 -6.02 -7.72
N ASP A 557 -18.16 -5.17 -7.21
CA ASP A 557 -18.07 -4.63 -5.84
C ASP A 557 -18.28 -5.79 -4.84
N LEU A 558 -17.24 -6.15 -4.08
CA LEU A 558 -17.30 -7.25 -3.10
C LEU A 558 -18.42 -7.03 -2.07
N ASN A 559 -18.66 -5.78 -1.66
CA ASN A 559 -19.55 -5.41 -0.56
C ASN A 559 -21.04 -5.43 -0.97
N ARG A 560 -21.35 -6.19 -2.02
CA ARG A 560 -22.69 -6.50 -2.56
C ARG A 560 -22.94 -8.00 -2.71
N TYR A 561 -21.96 -8.85 -2.42
CA TYR A 561 -22.03 -10.30 -2.64
C TYR A 561 -21.73 -11.16 -1.41
N PHE A 562 -21.53 -10.56 -0.22
CA PHE A 562 -21.39 -11.32 1.02
C PHE A 562 -22.73 -12.01 1.39
N PRO A 563 -22.71 -13.23 1.99
CA PRO A 563 -21.55 -13.99 2.48
C PRO A 563 -20.79 -14.78 1.40
N GLY A 564 -21.07 -14.58 0.11
CA GLY A 564 -20.45 -15.32 -0.99
C GLY A 564 -21.13 -16.64 -1.33
N LYS A 565 -20.50 -17.42 -2.21
CA LYS A 565 -20.87 -18.80 -2.57
C LYS A 565 -19.64 -19.63 -2.90
N GLU A 566 -19.61 -20.88 -2.46
CA GLU A 566 -18.52 -21.82 -2.73
C GLU A 566 -18.40 -22.18 -4.22
N ASP A 567 -19.54 -22.30 -4.91
CA ASP A 567 -19.70 -22.60 -6.34
C ASP A 567 -20.01 -21.35 -7.19
N GLY A 568 -19.69 -20.16 -6.68
CA GLY A 568 -19.98 -18.88 -7.32
C GLY A 568 -19.00 -18.44 -8.42
N PHE A 569 -19.17 -17.22 -8.90
CA PHE A 569 -18.13 -16.51 -9.68
C PHE A 569 -17.02 -15.97 -8.75
N ALA A 570 -15.90 -15.51 -9.31
CA ALA A 570 -14.65 -15.28 -8.57
C ALA A 570 -14.79 -14.44 -7.29
N SER A 571 -15.49 -13.30 -7.34
CA SER A 571 -15.78 -12.47 -6.16
C SER A 571 -16.71 -13.14 -5.14
N GLN A 572 -17.67 -13.96 -5.56
CA GLN A 572 -18.51 -14.75 -4.65
C GLN A 572 -17.72 -15.86 -3.94
N VAL A 573 -16.82 -16.55 -4.66
CA VAL A 573 -15.93 -17.55 -4.05
C VAL A 573 -14.95 -16.88 -3.10
N TYR A 574 -14.42 -15.71 -3.46
CA TYR A 574 -13.53 -14.94 -2.59
C TYR A 574 -14.23 -14.48 -1.29
N ALA A 575 -15.44 -13.91 -1.40
CA ALA A 575 -16.25 -13.53 -0.24
C ALA A 575 -16.59 -14.73 0.65
N TYR A 576 -16.90 -15.88 0.07
CA TYR A 576 -17.13 -17.13 0.82
C TYR A 576 -15.89 -17.59 1.57
N GLN A 577 -14.73 -17.64 0.89
CA GLN A 577 -13.47 -18.01 1.53
C GLN A 577 -13.10 -17.03 2.65
N LEU A 578 -13.35 -15.72 2.50
CA LEU A 578 -13.18 -14.73 3.57
C LEU A 578 -14.08 -15.03 4.78
N MET A 579 -15.37 -15.28 4.55
CA MET A 579 -16.33 -15.63 5.60
C MET A 579 -16.02 -16.97 6.30
N GLN A 580 -15.43 -17.95 5.60
CA GLN A 580 -15.16 -19.31 6.13
C GLN A 580 -13.72 -19.55 6.64
N LYS A 581 -12.79 -18.62 6.40
CA LYS A 581 -11.37 -18.76 6.80
C LYS A 581 -10.89 -17.71 7.77
N ILE A 582 -11.62 -16.60 7.96
CA ILE A 582 -11.16 -15.45 8.74
C ILE A 582 -12.32 -14.90 9.59
N ILE A 583 -13.39 -14.40 8.96
CA ILE A 583 -14.47 -13.70 9.68
C ILE A 583 -15.18 -14.63 10.68
N SER A 584 -15.22 -15.95 10.41
CA SER A 584 -15.73 -16.98 11.33
C SER A 584 -14.93 -17.16 12.63
N GLN A 585 -13.87 -16.40 12.87
CA GLN A 585 -13.11 -16.39 14.12
C GLN A 585 -13.43 -15.17 15.00
N PHE A 586 -14.27 -14.24 14.54
CA PHE A 586 -14.49 -12.95 15.21
C PHE A 586 -15.75 -12.96 16.07
N ASN A 587 -15.70 -12.31 17.24
CA ASN A 587 -16.89 -11.96 18.02
C ASN A 587 -17.40 -10.56 17.66
N TYR A 588 -16.48 -9.66 17.30
CA TYR A 588 -16.73 -8.27 16.92
C TYR A 588 -16.05 -7.94 15.59
N LEU A 589 -16.63 -7.01 14.82
CA LEU A 589 -16.08 -6.54 13.54
C LEU A 589 -16.18 -5.02 13.42
N ILE A 590 -15.05 -4.38 13.08
CA ILE A 590 -14.96 -2.96 12.73
C ILE A 590 -14.47 -2.88 11.27
N ASP A 591 -15.38 -2.55 10.35
CA ASP A 591 -15.12 -2.57 8.90
C ASP A 591 -14.83 -1.15 8.39
N LEU A 592 -13.57 -0.87 8.05
CA LEU A 592 -13.05 0.46 7.74
C LEU A 592 -13.10 0.76 6.24
N HIS A 593 -13.84 1.81 5.91
CA HIS A 593 -14.19 2.23 4.55
C HIS A 593 -13.87 3.70 4.30
N THR A 594 -13.98 4.15 3.05
CA THR A 594 -14.08 5.58 2.70
C THR A 594 -15.20 5.77 1.67
N ALA A 595 -15.44 7.00 1.23
CA ALA A 595 -16.21 7.20 0.02
C ALA A 595 -15.52 6.56 -1.20
N SER A 596 -16.33 6.21 -2.20
CA SER A 596 -15.89 5.87 -3.56
C SER A 596 -15.38 7.10 -4.32
N PHE A 597 -14.54 6.88 -5.35
CA PHE A 597 -14.02 7.91 -6.26
C PHE A 597 -15.08 8.95 -6.71
N GLY A 598 -14.66 10.20 -6.85
CA GLY A 598 -15.51 11.32 -7.29
C GLY A 598 -16.51 11.82 -6.24
N ARG A 599 -16.25 11.59 -4.94
CA ARG A 599 -17.12 11.99 -3.83
C ARG A 599 -16.33 12.56 -2.65
N VAL A 600 -17.02 13.33 -1.81
CA VAL A 600 -16.55 13.78 -0.48
C VAL A 600 -17.50 13.24 0.58
N ASN A 601 -16.95 12.85 1.73
CA ASN A 601 -17.67 12.15 2.81
C ASN A 601 -17.42 12.81 4.18
N SER A 602 -18.39 12.69 5.08
CA SER A 602 -18.18 12.90 6.52
C SER A 602 -17.45 11.71 7.17
N TYR A 603 -17.03 11.89 8.42
CA TYR A 603 -16.66 10.77 9.30
C TYR A 603 -17.95 10.22 9.95
N TYR A 604 -18.43 9.06 9.49
CA TYR A 604 -19.71 8.48 9.94
C TYR A 604 -19.68 6.96 10.11
N VAL A 605 -20.58 6.44 10.94
CA VAL A 605 -20.73 5.00 11.18
C VAL A 605 -22.08 4.50 10.66
N ARG A 606 -22.08 3.33 10.00
CA ARG A 606 -23.29 2.52 9.79
C ARG A 606 -23.34 1.38 10.81
N SER A 607 -24.47 1.27 11.51
CA SER A 607 -24.70 0.20 12.49
C SER A 607 -26.19 -0.13 12.60
N ASP A 608 -26.52 -1.35 13.01
CA ASP A 608 -27.87 -1.64 13.48
C ASP A 608 -28.04 -1.11 14.90
N MET A 609 -28.46 0.15 15.00
CA MET A 609 -28.78 0.81 16.27
C MET A 609 -29.97 0.20 17.04
N ASN A 610 -30.56 -0.92 16.59
CA ASN A 610 -31.46 -1.76 17.41
C ASN A 610 -30.71 -2.86 18.19
N ASP A 611 -29.49 -3.23 17.79
CA ASP A 611 -28.62 -4.15 18.54
C ASP A 611 -27.81 -3.34 19.58
N PRO A 612 -27.98 -3.56 20.90
CA PRO A 612 -27.36 -2.70 21.91
C PRO A 612 -25.83 -2.62 21.81
N ILE A 613 -25.18 -3.73 21.52
CA ILE A 613 -23.72 -3.82 21.47
C ILE A 613 -23.17 -3.11 20.22
N SER A 614 -23.77 -3.33 19.05
CA SER A 614 -23.41 -2.63 17.82
C SER A 614 -23.76 -1.13 17.89
N ALA A 615 -24.75 -0.74 18.69
CA ALA A 615 -25.06 0.65 19.01
C ALA A 615 -23.99 1.29 19.91
N VAL A 616 -23.55 0.61 20.96
CA VAL A 616 -22.45 1.05 21.83
C VAL A 616 -21.15 1.21 21.05
N MET A 617 -20.77 0.23 20.22
CA MET A 617 -19.60 0.34 19.33
C MET A 617 -19.70 1.58 18.41
N ALA A 618 -20.87 1.86 17.84
CA ALA A 618 -21.08 3.02 16.98
C ALA A 618 -20.98 4.36 17.73
N HIS A 619 -21.37 4.41 19.00
CA HIS A 619 -21.19 5.58 19.87
C HIS A 619 -19.74 5.77 20.33
N LEU A 620 -19.00 4.69 20.61
CA LEU A 620 -17.59 4.75 21.02
C LEU A 620 -16.66 5.26 19.90
N GLN A 621 -17.05 5.10 18.63
CA GLN A 621 -16.38 5.74 17.49
C GLN A 621 -16.48 7.29 17.50
N GLN A 622 -17.42 7.88 18.26
CA GLN A 622 -17.70 9.32 18.32
C GLN A 622 -17.76 10.01 16.94
N PRO A 623 -18.54 9.50 15.96
CA PRO A 623 -18.56 10.05 14.61
C PRO A 623 -19.36 11.36 14.52
N GLN A 624 -19.23 12.07 13.39
CA GLN A 624 -20.08 13.21 13.06
C GLN A 624 -21.54 12.77 12.87
N VAL A 625 -21.74 11.60 12.24
CA VAL A 625 -23.06 11.01 11.98
C VAL A 625 -23.06 9.53 12.36
N ILE A 626 -24.16 9.04 12.94
CA ILE A 626 -24.49 7.62 12.96
C ILE A 626 -25.69 7.42 12.04
N LEU A 627 -25.57 6.51 11.08
CA LEU A 627 -26.65 6.11 10.19
C LEU A 627 -27.16 4.71 10.58
N HIS A 628 -28.40 4.65 11.04
CA HIS A 628 -29.07 3.38 11.33
C HIS A 628 -29.31 2.57 10.04
N ASN A 629 -28.80 1.33 10.01
CA ASN A 629 -29.00 0.36 8.94
C ASN A 629 -29.01 -1.06 9.57
N SER A 630 -30.15 -1.73 9.52
CA SER A 630 -30.39 -3.05 10.14
C SER A 630 -29.81 -4.25 9.36
N GLY A 631 -29.03 -3.99 8.31
CA GLY A 631 -28.40 -5.00 7.48
C GLY A 631 -29.32 -5.62 6.42
N GLN A 632 -28.96 -6.82 5.99
CA GLN A 632 -29.46 -7.51 4.79
C GLN A 632 -29.25 -6.71 3.49
N ASP A 633 -28.06 -6.11 3.32
CA ASP A 633 -27.65 -5.25 2.20
C ASP A 633 -26.50 -5.82 1.35
N GLY A 634 -26.11 -7.08 1.59
CA GLY A 634 -25.02 -7.77 0.88
C GLY A 634 -23.61 -7.37 1.31
N THR A 635 -23.48 -6.55 2.36
CA THR A 635 -22.19 -6.11 2.90
C THR A 635 -21.51 -7.13 3.81
N LEU A 636 -20.19 -7.01 3.98
CA LEU A 636 -19.39 -7.77 4.93
C LEU A 636 -19.94 -7.61 6.36
N ARG A 637 -20.16 -6.37 6.82
CA ARG A 637 -20.85 -6.04 8.08
C ARG A 637 -22.18 -6.80 8.23
N SER A 638 -23.05 -6.78 7.22
CA SER A 638 -24.33 -7.50 7.27
C SER A 638 -24.16 -9.03 7.32
N ALA A 639 -23.16 -9.58 6.64
CA ALA A 639 -22.91 -11.03 6.66
C ALA A 639 -22.31 -11.48 8.00
N ALA A 640 -21.46 -10.66 8.61
CA ALA A 640 -20.97 -10.88 9.97
C ALA A 640 -22.12 -10.82 10.99
N ALA A 641 -22.95 -9.77 10.94
CA ALA A 641 -24.13 -9.63 11.80
C ALA A 641 -25.12 -10.81 11.66
N SER A 642 -25.31 -11.34 10.45
CA SER A 642 -26.16 -12.53 10.22
C SER A 642 -25.64 -13.83 10.85
N ARG A 643 -24.40 -13.82 11.37
CA ARG A 643 -23.75 -14.91 12.13
C ARG A 643 -23.60 -14.60 13.62
N GLY A 644 -24.23 -13.53 14.11
CA GLY A 644 -24.16 -13.08 15.51
C GLY A 644 -22.97 -12.18 15.85
N ILE A 645 -22.04 -11.97 14.92
CA ILE A 645 -20.85 -11.12 15.10
C ILE A 645 -21.28 -9.66 15.17
N LYS A 646 -20.85 -8.94 16.22
CA LYS A 646 -21.26 -7.54 16.46
C LYS A 646 -20.46 -6.61 15.55
N ALA A 647 -21.13 -6.00 14.58
CA ALA A 647 -20.47 -5.47 13.38
C ALA A 647 -20.89 -4.04 13.03
N ILE A 648 -19.91 -3.15 12.91
CA ILE A 648 -20.08 -1.77 12.44
C ILE A 648 -19.25 -1.51 11.19
N THR A 649 -19.70 -0.58 10.34
CA THR A 649 -18.89 -0.01 9.25
C THR A 649 -18.56 1.44 9.59
N VAL A 650 -17.28 1.80 9.56
CA VAL A 650 -16.77 3.16 9.81
C VAL A 650 -16.31 3.75 8.49
N GLU A 651 -16.88 4.88 8.05
CA GLU A 651 -16.45 5.57 6.83
C GLU A 651 -15.57 6.78 7.17
N ILE A 652 -14.32 6.68 6.75
CA ILE A 652 -13.20 7.56 7.10
C ILE A 652 -12.95 8.56 5.97
N GLY A 653 -13.96 9.39 5.67
CA GLY A 653 -13.86 10.44 4.67
C GLY A 653 -13.72 9.96 3.22
N ASN A 654 -12.74 10.51 2.52
CA ASN A 654 -12.63 10.54 1.06
C ASN A 654 -11.79 9.37 0.48
N PRO A 655 -12.02 8.99 -0.79
CA PRO A 655 -11.16 8.04 -1.51
C PRO A 655 -9.74 8.60 -1.73
N GLN A 656 -8.76 7.69 -1.90
CA GLN A 656 -7.44 7.96 -2.47
C GLN A 656 -6.61 9.11 -1.82
N LEU A 657 -6.96 9.53 -0.60
CA LEU A 657 -6.24 10.56 0.17
C LEU A 657 -6.13 10.13 1.64
N PHE A 658 -4.93 10.20 2.21
CA PHE A 658 -4.75 10.07 3.66
C PHE A 658 -5.24 11.33 4.37
N GLN A 659 -6.18 11.16 5.29
CA GLN A 659 -6.80 12.26 6.06
C GLN A 659 -6.53 12.08 7.55
N ASN A 660 -5.38 12.60 8.01
CA ASN A 660 -4.82 12.34 9.34
C ASN A 660 -5.85 12.50 10.49
N GLN A 661 -6.64 13.58 10.50
CA GLN A 661 -7.70 13.80 11.51
C GLN A 661 -8.76 12.68 11.53
N TYR A 662 -9.23 12.21 10.37
CA TYR A 662 -10.21 11.13 10.31
C TYR A 662 -9.58 9.77 10.66
N VAL A 663 -8.32 9.55 10.30
CA VAL A 663 -7.54 8.37 10.74
C VAL A 663 -7.36 8.39 12.26
N GLN A 664 -7.03 9.55 12.85
CA GLN A 664 -6.91 9.76 14.30
C GLN A 664 -8.22 9.49 15.03
N TRP A 665 -9.34 10.05 14.57
CA TRP A 665 -10.66 9.79 15.17
C TRP A 665 -11.07 8.31 15.10
N SER A 666 -10.78 7.65 13.97
CA SER A 666 -11.07 6.22 13.78
C SER A 666 -10.20 5.34 14.68
N TYR A 667 -8.90 5.65 14.79
CA TYR A 667 -7.97 5.00 15.71
C TYR A 667 -8.46 5.14 17.16
N MET A 668 -8.75 6.36 17.62
CA MET A 668 -9.28 6.62 18.96
C MET A 668 -10.61 5.89 19.21
N GLY A 669 -11.46 5.80 18.18
CA GLY A 669 -12.71 5.06 18.22
C GLY A 669 -12.53 3.53 18.35
N VAL A 670 -11.50 2.95 17.71
CA VAL A 670 -11.12 1.55 17.91
C VAL A 670 -10.57 1.34 19.33
N MET A 671 -9.64 2.18 19.79
CA MET A 671 -9.04 2.02 21.12
C MET A 671 -10.09 2.11 22.24
N ARG A 672 -11.08 3.02 22.13
CA ARG A 672 -12.23 3.08 23.06
C ARG A 672 -13.16 1.87 23.00
N ILE A 673 -13.23 1.14 21.88
CA ILE A 673 -13.94 -0.14 21.80
C ILE A 673 -13.14 -1.24 22.51
N LEU A 674 -11.82 -1.29 22.35
CA LEU A 674 -10.97 -2.26 23.06
C LEU A 674 -10.97 -2.03 24.58
N ASP A 675 -11.01 -0.78 25.03
CA ASP A 675 -11.17 -0.41 26.46
C ASP A 675 -12.55 -0.81 27.00
N HIS A 676 -13.62 -0.51 26.26
CA HIS A 676 -14.99 -0.89 26.66
C HIS A 676 -15.19 -2.42 26.73
N LEU A 677 -14.52 -3.17 25.86
CA LEU A 677 -14.52 -4.64 25.87
C LEU A 677 -13.56 -5.25 26.91
N GLU A 678 -12.96 -4.43 27.77
CA GLU A 678 -11.98 -4.83 28.80
C GLU A 678 -10.73 -5.54 28.23
N MET A 679 -10.44 -5.34 26.93
CA MET A 679 -9.31 -5.96 26.22
C MET A 679 -8.02 -5.17 26.38
N PHE A 680 -8.08 -3.84 26.27
CA PHE A 680 -6.91 -2.96 26.35
C PHE A 680 -7.30 -1.67 27.06
N LYS A 681 -6.74 -1.42 28.24
CA LYS A 681 -7.05 -0.21 29.00
C LYS A 681 -6.40 1.01 28.37
N MET A 682 -7.18 2.03 28.03
CA MET A 682 -6.63 3.33 27.66
C MET A 682 -6.14 4.09 28.89
N ASP A 683 -4.91 4.61 28.85
CA ASP A 683 -4.43 5.56 29.84
C ASP A 683 -4.97 6.96 29.57
N ASN A 684 -5.39 7.67 30.63
CA ASN A 684 -6.15 8.93 30.53
C ASN A 684 -5.47 10.03 29.71
N ALA A 685 -4.13 10.00 29.60
CA ALA A 685 -3.34 10.96 28.82
C ALA A 685 -3.67 10.98 27.32
N TYR A 686 -4.28 9.92 26.79
CA TYR A 686 -4.75 9.89 25.39
C TYR A 686 -5.92 10.85 25.08
N ASN A 687 -6.49 11.54 26.07
CA ASN A 687 -7.57 12.52 25.86
C ASN A 687 -7.07 13.94 25.55
N ASP A 688 -5.79 14.24 25.75
CA ASP A 688 -5.31 15.62 25.78
C ASP A 688 -4.84 16.17 24.40
N GLU A 689 -5.54 17.24 24.00
CA GLU A 689 -5.13 18.35 23.13
C GLU A 689 -4.92 18.18 21.61
N LEU A 690 -4.35 17.10 21.07
CA LEU A 690 -3.86 17.15 19.67
C LEU A 690 -4.93 17.18 18.55
N ASP A 691 -6.04 16.45 18.66
CA ASP A 691 -7.11 16.47 17.64
C ASP A 691 -8.46 15.97 18.25
N PRO A 692 -9.28 16.85 18.85
CA PRO A 692 -10.48 16.44 19.58
C PRO A 692 -11.55 15.82 18.66
N PRO A 693 -12.39 14.90 19.18
CA PRO A 693 -13.46 14.28 18.40
C PRO A 693 -14.52 15.30 17.96
N PRO A 694 -15.35 14.97 16.95
CA PRO A 694 -16.49 15.79 16.55
C PRO A 694 -17.36 16.21 17.76
N PRO A 695 -17.69 17.51 17.91
CA PRO A 695 -18.32 18.01 19.15
C PRO A 695 -19.76 17.52 19.34
N THR A 696 -20.41 16.98 18.30
CA THR A 696 -21.72 16.31 18.39
C THR A 696 -21.82 15.18 17.36
N THR A 697 -22.52 14.11 17.73
CA THR A 697 -22.88 12.99 16.85
C THR A 697 -24.36 13.06 16.47
N VAL A 698 -24.67 13.14 15.17
CA VAL A 698 -26.04 13.20 14.66
C VAL A 698 -26.55 11.80 14.29
N LEU A 699 -27.50 11.26 15.05
CA LEU A 699 -28.15 9.99 14.71
C LEU A 699 -29.23 10.20 13.63
N CYS A 700 -29.08 9.54 12.49
CA CYS A 700 -30.05 9.49 11.40
C CYS A 700 -30.83 8.17 11.44
N SER A 701 -32.17 8.23 11.36
CA SER A 701 -33.02 7.02 11.34
C SER A 701 -33.07 6.34 9.98
N LYS A 702 -32.67 7.04 8.90
CA LYS A 702 -32.44 6.51 7.54
C LYS A 702 -31.62 7.48 6.70
N GLY A 703 -31.11 7.01 5.56
CA GLY A 703 -30.38 7.80 4.57
C GLY A 703 -30.76 7.38 3.15
N PHE A 704 -30.63 8.30 2.19
CA PHE A 704 -30.87 8.02 0.77
C PHE A 704 -30.05 8.94 -0.14
N TRP A 705 -29.74 8.47 -1.35
CA TRP A 705 -29.07 9.27 -2.36
C TRP A 705 -30.08 10.08 -3.19
N ILE A 706 -29.70 11.33 -3.49
CA ILE A 706 -30.37 12.20 -4.46
C ILE A 706 -29.59 12.11 -5.78
N TYR A 707 -30.32 12.01 -6.89
CA TYR A 707 -29.79 11.68 -8.21
C TYR A 707 -30.06 12.75 -9.26
N THR A 708 -29.19 12.86 -10.27
CA THR A 708 -29.37 13.74 -11.42
C THR A 708 -30.47 13.22 -12.36
N ARG A 709 -31.26 14.14 -12.93
CA ARG A 709 -32.26 13.87 -13.98
C ARG A 709 -31.67 14.00 -15.39
N THR A 710 -30.58 14.75 -15.53
CA THR A 710 -29.92 15.10 -16.79
C THR A 710 -28.41 15.22 -16.59
N GLY A 711 -27.64 15.06 -17.66
CA GLY A 711 -26.18 15.19 -17.65
C GLY A 711 -25.68 16.61 -17.92
N GLY A 712 -24.46 16.88 -17.48
CA GLY A 712 -23.76 18.16 -17.68
C GLY A 712 -22.70 18.41 -16.59
N VAL A 713 -22.33 19.68 -16.41
CA VAL A 713 -21.42 20.12 -15.34
C VAL A 713 -22.21 20.26 -14.04
N LEU A 714 -21.85 19.47 -13.03
CA LEU A 714 -22.54 19.39 -11.73
C LEU A 714 -21.90 20.32 -10.70
N GLU A 715 -22.68 21.28 -10.20
CA GLU A 715 -22.35 22.10 -9.04
C GLU A 715 -23.14 21.60 -7.84
N VAL A 716 -22.48 21.11 -6.78
CA VAL A 716 -23.12 20.75 -5.50
C VAL A 716 -22.74 21.79 -4.44
N TYR A 717 -23.72 22.41 -3.79
CA TYR A 717 -23.49 23.55 -2.89
C TYR A 717 -23.30 23.17 -1.42
N PRO A 718 -24.09 22.27 -0.79
CA PRO A 718 -23.83 21.83 0.58
C PRO A 718 -22.48 21.12 0.71
N GLY A 719 -21.75 21.41 1.78
CA GLY A 719 -20.65 20.57 2.25
C GLY A 719 -21.17 19.36 3.02
N VAL A 720 -20.26 18.45 3.38
CA VAL A 720 -20.60 17.35 4.31
C VAL A 720 -20.76 17.88 5.73
N ASN A 721 -21.55 17.18 6.54
CA ASN A 721 -21.99 17.60 7.88
C ASN A 721 -22.85 18.89 7.92
N ASN A 722 -23.16 19.53 6.78
CA ASN A 722 -24.14 20.63 6.75
C ASN A 722 -25.58 20.10 6.85
N THR A 723 -26.39 20.74 7.68
CA THR A 723 -27.84 20.55 7.70
C THR A 723 -28.52 21.34 6.58
N VAL A 724 -29.52 20.73 5.94
CA VAL A 724 -30.37 21.36 4.92
C VAL A 724 -31.84 21.27 5.32
N LYS A 725 -32.65 22.21 4.85
CA LYS A 725 -34.11 22.26 5.02
C LYS A 725 -34.80 21.82 3.74
N LYS A 726 -36.07 21.40 3.85
CA LYS A 726 -36.90 21.10 2.67
C LYS A 726 -37.03 22.35 1.80
N GLY A 727 -36.66 22.23 0.52
CA GLY A 727 -36.72 23.33 -0.45
C GLY A 727 -35.42 24.11 -0.64
N ASP A 728 -34.36 23.83 0.13
CA ASP A 728 -33.05 24.44 -0.09
C ASP A 728 -32.45 23.96 -1.43
N LEU A 729 -31.86 24.87 -2.21
CA LEU A 729 -31.14 24.55 -3.45
C LEU A 729 -29.84 23.80 -3.11
N ILE A 730 -29.74 22.54 -3.52
CA ILE A 730 -28.59 21.67 -3.21
C ILE A 730 -27.62 21.49 -4.37
N ALA A 731 -28.09 21.58 -5.62
CA ALA A 731 -27.22 21.46 -6.79
C ALA A 731 -27.79 22.09 -8.06
N ARG A 732 -26.92 22.34 -9.04
CA ARG A 732 -27.26 22.67 -10.43
C ARG A 732 -26.54 21.76 -11.41
N ILE A 733 -27.16 21.54 -12.57
CA ILE A 733 -26.48 21.08 -13.78
C ILE A 733 -26.40 22.25 -14.77
N LYS A 734 -25.21 22.49 -15.33
CA LYS A 734 -24.98 23.41 -16.45
C LYS A 734 -24.58 22.64 -17.71
N ASN A 735 -24.88 23.16 -18.89
CA ASN A 735 -24.31 22.63 -20.14
C ASN A 735 -22.88 23.14 -20.35
N ILE A 736 -22.19 22.64 -21.38
CA ILE A 736 -20.80 23.02 -21.70
C ILE A 736 -20.63 24.51 -22.07
N PHE A 737 -21.72 25.23 -22.35
CA PHE A 737 -21.74 26.67 -22.62
C PHE A 737 -22.04 27.51 -21.35
N GLY A 738 -22.17 26.89 -20.18
CA GLY A 738 -22.41 27.54 -18.89
C GLY A 738 -23.88 27.80 -18.56
N ASN A 739 -24.82 27.54 -19.48
CA ASN A 739 -26.25 27.72 -19.23
C ASN A 739 -26.76 26.68 -18.22
N VAL A 740 -27.52 27.09 -17.21
CA VAL A 740 -28.21 26.18 -16.29
C VAL A 740 -29.25 25.36 -17.05
N VAL A 741 -29.23 24.05 -16.85
CA VAL A 741 -30.14 23.07 -17.47
C VAL A 741 -31.13 22.52 -16.45
N ASP A 742 -30.68 22.31 -15.21
CA ASP A 742 -31.53 21.77 -14.14
C ASP A 742 -31.10 22.25 -12.74
N GLU A 743 -32.06 22.34 -11.82
CA GLU A 743 -31.90 22.71 -10.41
C GLU A 743 -32.48 21.64 -9.48
N TYR A 744 -31.73 21.30 -8.42
CA TYR A 744 -32.08 20.24 -7.48
C TYR A 744 -32.27 20.82 -6.09
N PHE A 745 -33.38 20.44 -5.44
CA PHE A 745 -33.79 20.96 -4.14
C PHE A 745 -33.91 19.83 -3.12
N ALA A 746 -33.58 20.10 -1.86
CA ALA A 746 -33.67 19.12 -0.78
C ALA A 746 -35.14 18.70 -0.54
N PRO A 747 -35.50 17.40 -0.65
CA PRO A 747 -36.89 16.94 -0.57
C PRO A 747 -37.43 16.91 0.86
N CYS A 748 -36.55 16.87 1.86
CA CYS A 748 -36.85 16.95 3.28
C CYS A 748 -35.73 17.71 4.01
N ALA A 749 -35.92 18.06 5.28
CA ALA A 749 -34.82 18.47 6.13
C ALA A 749 -33.93 17.25 6.48
N GLY A 750 -32.64 17.47 6.68
CA GLY A 750 -31.66 16.41 6.97
C GLY A 750 -30.23 16.94 7.08
N ILE A 751 -29.26 16.02 7.10
CA ILE A 751 -27.82 16.32 7.13
C ILE A 751 -27.09 15.67 5.94
N THR A 752 -26.17 16.40 5.33
CA THR A 752 -25.38 15.91 4.19
C THR A 752 -24.30 14.97 4.67
N ILE A 753 -24.51 13.65 4.54
CA ILE A 753 -23.54 12.62 4.95
C ILE A 753 -22.36 12.57 3.97
N GLY A 754 -22.66 12.67 2.68
CA GLY A 754 -21.70 12.63 1.60
C GLY A 754 -22.23 13.36 0.36
N ARG A 755 -21.36 13.71 -0.57
CA ARG A 755 -21.69 14.47 -1.79
C ARG A 755 -20.80 14.09 -2.97
N SER A 756 -21.24 14.38 -4.19
CA SER A 756 -20.35 14.32 -5.36
C SER A 756 -19.29 15.42 -5.31
N SER A 757 -18.11 15.09 -5.82
CA SER A 757 -17.05 16.04 -6.19
C SER A 757 -16.60 15.88 -7.65
N ASN A 758 -17.11 14.89 -8.38
CA ASN A 758 -16.90 14.78 -9.82
C ASN A 758 -17.70 15.91 -10.53
N PRO A 759 -17.05 16.86 -11.22
CA PRO A 759 -17.73 18.01 -11.82
C PRO A 759 -18.50 17.66 -13.11
N VAL A 760 -18.29 16.47 -13.68
CA VAL A 760 -19.06 15.98 -14.83
C VAL A 760 -19.99 14.87 -14.37
N ALA A 761 -21.29 15.03 -14.64
CA ALA A 761 -22.32 14.04 -14.31
C ALA A 761 -23.12 13.65 -15.55
N MET A 762 -23.52 12.38 -15.61
CA MET A 762 -24.56 11.85 -16.49
C MET A 762 -25.94 11.98 -15.81
N ALA A 763 -27.01 11.57 -16.49
CA ALA A 763 -28.30 11.35 -15.83
C ALA A 763 -28.24 10.06 -14.99
N GLY A 764 -28.76 10.07 -13.76
CA GLY A 764 -28.67 8.96 -12.82
C GLY A 764 -27.41 8.94 -11.95
N ASP A 765 -26.57 9.97 -12.01
CA ASP A 765 -25.41 10.14 -11.13
C ASP A 765 -25.80 10.72 -9.76
N ARG A 766 -24.99 10.42 -8.75
CA ARG A 766 -25.23 10.83 -7.35
C ARG A 766 -24.91 12.32 -7.14
N ILE A 767 -25.75 13.00 -6.37
CA ILE A 767 -25.58 14.40 -5.97
C ILE A 767 -25.18 14.48 -4.49
N ILE A 768 -26.07 14.02 -3.59
CA ILE A 768 -25.92 14.06 -2.13
C ILE A 768 -26.47 12.77 -1.51
N HIS A 769 -25.80 12.28 -0.47
CA HIS A 769 -26.34 11.32 0.48
C HIS A 769 -26.97 12.11 1.64
N LEU A 770 -28.30 12.12 1.73
CA LEU A 770 -29.04 12.88 2.74
C LEU A 770 -29.48 11.96 3.89
N GLY A 771 -28.95 12.22 5.09
CA GLY A 771 -29.37 11.60 6.33
C GLY A 771 -30.62 12.28 6.90
N VAL A 772 -31.65 11.50 7.21
CA VAL A 772 -32.84 11.98 7.92
C VAL A 772 -32.58 11.87 9.42
N ILE A 773 -32.39 13.03 10.07
CA ILE A 773 -32.11 13.11 11.51
C ILE A 773 -33.27 12.50 12.31
N LYS A 774 -32.95 11.56 13.20
CA LYS A 774 -33.91 10.88 14.08
C LYS A 774 -34.52 11.90 15.05
N LYS A 775 -35.85 11.94 15.16
CA LYS A 775 -36.55 12.81 16.11
C LYS A 775 -36.51 12.25 17.53
N LYS A 776 -36.61 13.12 18.53
CA LYS A 776 -36.78 12.72 19.94
C LYS A 776 -38.09 11.93 20.07
N GLY A 777 -38.01 10.72 20.63
CA GLY A 777 -39.15 9.78 20.74
C GLY A 777 -39.46 8.97 19.47
N GLU A 778 -38.71 9.14 18.37
CA GLU A 778 -38.85 8.28 17.19
C GLU A 778 -38.32 6.88 17.49
N MET A 779 -39.18 5.85 17.38
CA MET A 779 -38.72 4.46 17.33
C MET A 779 -37.94 4.25 16.03
N LEU A 780 -36.77 3.61 16.12
CA LEU A 780 -36.07 3.17 14.92
C LEU A 780 -36.87 2.05 14.23
N PRO A 781 -36.86 1.99 12.89
CA PRO A 781 -37.46 0.88 12.18
C PRO A 781 -36.70 -0.43 12.49
N LYS A 782 -37.40 -1.56 12.47
CA LYS A 782 -36.75 -2.88 12.57
C LYS A 782 -36.01 -3.28 11.29
N GLU A 783 -36.46 -2.76 10.15
CA GLU A 783 -35.79 -2.93 8.86
C GLU A 783 -35.45 -1.55 8.28
N ALA A 784 -34.15 -1.25 8.17
CA ALA A 784 -33.61 -0.08 7.52
C ALA A 784 -32.47 -0.49 6.58
N LYS A 785 -32.69 -0.26 5.29
CA LYS A 785 -31.67 -0.38 4.24
C LYS A 785 -31.51 0.99 3.60
N GLU A 786 -30.29 1.32 3.17
CA GLU A 786 -30.11 2.45 2.26
C GLU A 786 -30.79 2.11 0.93
N ASN A 787 -31.64 3.00 0.43
CA ASN A 787 -32.12 2.92 -0.95
C ASN A 787 -30.96 3.35 -1.87
N TYR A 788 -30.29 2.35 -2.43
CA TYR A 788 -29.13 2.48 -3.33
C TYR A 788 -29.53 2.85 -4.76
#